data_AF-A0A7S1NM11-F1
#
_entry.id   AF-A0A7S1NM11-F1
#
_cell.length_a   1.000
_cell.length_b   1.000
_cell.length_c   1.000
_cell.angle_alpha   90.00
_cell.angle_beta   90.00
_cell.angle_gamma   90.00
#
_symmetry.space_group_name_H-M   'P 1'
#
loop_
_entity.id
_entity.type
_entity.pdbx_description
1 polymer ?
#
loop_
_entity_poly.entity_id
_entity_poly.type
_entity_poly.pdbx_seq_one_letter_code
_entity_poly.pdbx_strand_id
1 'polypeptide(L)'
;EEEEEEEETRQPDSRATTSSAVSSTSHHQSESWHPISPRFSYPKQSSQRILYLQMEYCQPNTLRSAINKQVFSNNFGAAYNVLRQILEGLVYIHSKGVVHRDLKPENIFFHGELLSKTEKFYNGDIKIGDFGLATSGSGTGAFPDPSDFPTQEARVDHKPAPSQVPESFAGRTRVYEYSSGVGTKTYCAPEQETSRHYNEKVDIFSVGILFTEMIAGFYTEHQRRDTLATLRQKGKVDPEFGSKYPLEAEIINLCINLNPAERCSAQQLLDSGKLPMLPAQDKAIKDVVDNIGNNRTSHHFRRLVNNLFGLAPVGIKDCMFDLRSKHLKQKSTLGSEHVNLHDYTLMVLTDLCRQHGMQHIQCPSLIPFTSVVDEHDAVVYLDRDAELSCLPRTPIVSWCRFLALPSNQHVTSLKRYCIQNKQRMMQAGSIFCLDIISPRDDALTPDAKVLEILMDILSQFPHQEPCKPAIRLTHSQIMDDLLGVCGVPEEARHDFAGVVDTLRKSSWSTIKQKLAAEFGVEEVALQLLGEVVQLKCRLDDLNALKEMSEKTLAALRRAGAAADVQTRTEQAFNELRELATLTGFLCSPSLVIADLSCTRDYTLYSGICIQVGYYTHKHFESFACGGRYDALLHRFRLQQHRIRQHIEGRAPGGTVTELAASGVQLDIGKLMETIHVEIEGGYCAVEVYICGTSSMHRDQYMKGASGIARRLRIAGLRIDVEYDNSVAHDAVRVLCKERGIPWILLLKAVGQMQLISTTKRVRKELGDENLVKTVCSVVRSRRDRFRDRQRDRQGPNNTDPGSGSEDIDDFKSSREVKADKTPMAVHANVVVLESTFRADAVNVRECSRFTQKAFQVQFRNQLVPNREVICCGLPFLDMRVALNVFYELNPAPQDSRWRQMRELVETLQHYTANRVNASIFVFSLPDDRFELVFLQTAVQGNRSKLFVRKKSLKAESRGSKGSKKAIDPSSYL
;
A
#
# COMPACT_ATOMS: atom_id res chain seq x y z
N GLU A 1 -30.09 -36.15 50.71
CA GLU A 1 -30.58 -37.04 51.78
C GLU A 1 -29.42 -37.17 52.76
N GLU A 2 -29.70 -36.97 54.06
CA GLU A 2 -28.89 -37.29 55.25
C GLU A 2 -27.44 -36.71 55.28
N GLU A 3 -27.17 -35.64 56.05
CA GLU A 3 -27.02 -35.53 57.52
C GLU A 3 -25.57 -35.91 57.96
N GLU A 4 -24.77 -34.91 58.39
CA GLU A 4 -24.38 -34.61 59.80
C GLU A 4 -23.03 -35.30 60.14
N GLU A 5 -22.13 -34.87 61.04
CA GLU A 5 -22.07 -33.94 62.19
C GLU A 5 -20.74 -33.11 62.09
N GLU A 6 -20.70 -31.80 62.38
CA GLU A 6 -20.35 -31.16 63.69
C GLU A 6 -18.86 -31.27 64.12
N GLU A 7 -18.12 -30.15 64.13
CA GLU A 7 -17.73 -29.32 65.31
C GLU A 7 -16.35 -29.74 65.89
N GLU A 8 -15.58 -28.93 66.65
CA GLU A 8 -15.83 -27.58 67.19
C GLU A 8 -14.54 -26.70 67.19
N THR A 9 -14.73 -25.44 67.57
CA THR A 9 -13.79 -24.33 67.67
C THR A 9 -12.59 -24.50 68.63
N ARG A 10 -11.50 -23.73 68.42
CA ARG A 10 -11.01 -22.67 69.35
C ARG A 10 -9.67 -22.02 68.96
N GLN A 11 -9.69 -20.69 68.86
CA GLN A 11 -8.56 -19.79 69.16
C GLN A 11 -8.64 -19.41 70.69
N PRO A 12 -7.77 -18.57 71.31
CA PRO A 12 -6.65 -17.79 70.75
C PRO A 12 -5.35 -17.74 71.61
N ASP A 13 -4.41 -16.94 71.08
CA ASP A 13 -3.57 -15.97 71.79
C ASP A 13 -2.16 -16.24 72.37
N SER A 14 -1.34 -15.23 72.07
CA SER A 14 -0.24 -14.64 72.86
C SER A 14 1.24 -15.01 72.60
N ARG A 15 2.03 -13.92 72.57
CA ARG A 15 3.48 -13.82 72.31
C ARG A 15 4.33 -14.37 73.47
N ALA A 16 5.54 -14.88 73.20
CA ALA A 16 6.82 -14.19 73.54
C ALA A 16 8.12 -15.02 73.33
N THR A 17 9.07 -14.45 72.56
CA THR A 17 10.55 -14.39 72.76
C THR A 17 11.49 -15.60 72.99
N THR A 18 12.74 -15.41 72.53
CA THR A 18 14.08 -15.99 72.93
C THR A 18 14.68 -17.25 72.25
N SER A 19 15.60 -16.98 71.31
CA SER A 19 17.03 -17.42 71.16
C SER A 19 17.58 -18.83 71.47
N SER A 20 18.58 -19.21 70.62
CA SER A 20 19.73 -20.15 70.81
C SER A 20 19.43 -21.66 71.03
N ALA A 21 20.00 -22.67 70.36
CA ALA A 21 21.30 -22.97 69.70
C ALA A 21 22.16 -24.00 70.50
N VAL A 22 22.98 -24.78 69.77
CA VAL A 22 24.08 -25.70 70.21
C VAL A 22 23.75 -27.22 70.30
N SER A 23 24.80 -28.04 70.17
CA SER A 23 24.92 -29.41 69.60
C SER A 23 25.78 -30.38 70.44
N SER A 24 25.66 -31.72 70.24
CA SER A 24 26.72 -32.77 70.39
C SER A 24 26.14 -34.21 70.22
N THR A 25 26.62 -35.19 69.42
CA THR A 25 27.89 -36.00 69.36
C THR A 25 28.12 -36.95 70.56
N SER A 26 28.67 -38.19 70.50
CA SER A 26 29.20 -39.12 69.45
C SER A 26 29.67 -40.50 70.02
N HIS A 27 30.08 -41.48 69.15
CA HIS A 27 31.19 -42.51 69.25
C HIS A 27 30.81 -43.99 68.90
N HIS A 28 31.42 -44.71 67.91
CA HIS A 28 32.75 -45.40 67.75
C HIS A 28 32.80 -46.86 68.32
N GLN A 29 33.48 -47.93 67.82
CA GLN A 29 34.65 -48.30 66.94
C GLN A 29 34.38 -49.66 66.21
N SER A 30 34.83 -50.03 64.97
CA SER A 30 36.11 -50.67 64.45
C SER A 30 36.58 -51.99 65.14
N GLU A 31 37.18 -53.05 64.54
CA GLU A 31 37.83 -53.30 63.22
C GLU A 31 38.18 -54.82 62.93
N SER A 32 38.54 -55.23 61.67
CA SER A 32 39.38 -56.43 61.28
C SER A 32 38.84 -57.90 61.43
N TRP A 33 39.28 -59.00 60.76
CA TRP A 33 39.76 -59.35 59.37
C TRP A 33 39.89 -60.91 59.14
N HIS A 34 39.72 -61.41 57.88
CA HIS A 34 40.33 -62.61 57.20
C HIS A 34 40.16 -64.10 57.73
N PRO A 35 40.42 -65.19 56.93
CA PRO A 35 40.05 -65.51 55.52
C PRO A 35 39.77 -67.02 55.10
N ILE A 36 39.21 -67.27 53.88
CA ILE A 36 39.42 -68.43 52.92
C ILE A 36 38.75 -69.86 53.09
N SER A 37 37.81 -70.18 52.16
CA SER A 37 37.51 -71.44 51.37
C SER A 37 37.28 -72.84 52.03
N PRO A 38 36.62 -73.87 51.38
CA PRO A 38 36.37 -74.13 49.94
C PRO A 38 34.92 -74.60 49.53
N ARG A 39 34.79 -75.30 48.38
CA ARG A 39 33.56 -75.46 47.54
C ARG A 39 32.67 -76.70 47.83
N PHE A 40 31.36 -76.53 47.60
CA PHE A 40 30.42 -77.59 47.17
C PHE A 40 29.68 -77.16 45.90
N SER A 41 29.43 -78.08 44.96
CA SER A 41 28.73 -77.81 43.69
C SER A 41 27.27 -78.27 43.72
N TYR A 42 26.36 -77.31 43.88
CA TYR A 42 24.93 -77.47 43.66
C TYR A 42 24.56 -77.07 42.21
N PRO A 43 23.33 -77.39 41.72
CA PRO A 43 22.90 -76.98 40.38
C PRO A 43 23.04 -75.46 40.20
N LYS A 44 23.51 -75.00 39.03
CA LYS A 44 23.65 -73.57 38.75
C LYS A 44 22.27 -72.89 38.83
N GLN A 45 21.98 -72.24 39.94
CA GLN A 45 21.01 -71.15 39.96
C GLN A 45 21.48 -70.13 38.92
N SER A 46 20.66 -69.90 37.88
CA SER A 46 20.85 -68.74 37.03
C SER A 46 20.60 -67.51 37.90
N SER A 47 21.68 -66.80 38.25
CA SER A 47 21.58 -65.52 38.95
C SER A 47 20.72 -64.58 38.12
N GLN A 48 19.46 -64.37 38.51
CA GLN A 48 18.60 -63.38 37.85
C GLN A 48 19.26 -62.01 38.01
N ARG A 49 19.81 -61.49 36.92
CA ARG A 49 20.31 -60.12 36.87
C ARG A 49 19.11 -59.21 36.69
N ILE A 50 18.72 -58.52 37.75
CA ILE A 50 17.68 -57.50 37.71
C ILE A 50 18.35 -56.16 37.39
N LEU A 51 17.93 -55.53 36.29
CA LEU A 51 18.36 -54.19 35.92
C LEU A 51 17.37 -53.18 36.49
N TYR A 52 17.84 -52.29 37.36
CA TYR A 52 17.07 -51.15 37.86
C TYR A 52 17.41 -49.93 37.02
N LEU A 53 16.41 -49.32 36.38
CA LEU A 53 16.54 -48.08 35.63
C LEU A 53 15.83 -46.96 36.41
N GLN A 54 16.59 -45.97 36.87
CA GLN A 54 16.06 -44.75 37.48
C GLN A 54 15.87 -43.69 36.41
N MET A 55 14.67 -43.11 36.33
CA MET A 55 14.29 -42.10 35.33
C MET A 55 13.46 -40.99 36.00
N GLU A 56 13.26 -39.88 35.28
CA GLU A 56 12.32 -38.84 35.69
C GLU A 56 10.89 -39.40 35.80
N TYR A 57 10.17 -39.02 36.86
CA TYR A 57 8.75 -39.37 37.00
C TYR A 57 7.88 -38.43 36.15
N CYS A 58 7.42 -38.91 35.00
CA CYS A 58 6.38 -38.25 34.22
C CYS A 58 5.01 -38.46 34.88
N GLN A 59 4.20 -37.39 34.94
CA GLN A 59 2.80 -37.47 35.36
C GLN A 59 1.98 -38.40 34.42
N PRO A 60 0.86 -39.01 34.89
CA PRO A 60 0.11 -40.04 34.14
C PRO A 60 -0.66 -39.53 32.90
N ASN A 61 -0.36 -38.33 32.42
CA ASN A 61 -0.97 -37.72 31.24
C ASN A 61 -0.15 -38.08 29.99
N THR A 62 -0.64 -39.04 29.20
CA THR A 62 -0.06 -39.42 27.90
C THR A 62 -0.91 -38.93 26.73
N LEU A 63 -0.38 -38.99 25.51
CA LEU A 63 -1.13 -38.73 24.28
C LEU A 63 -2.33 -39.67 24.13
N ARG A 64 -2.23 -40.93 24.61
CA ARG A 64 -3.39 -41.84 24.71
C ARG A 64 -4.50 -41.22 25.56
N SER A 65 -4.17 -40.70 26.74
CA SER A 65 -5.12 -40.05 27.64
C SER A 65 -5.74 -38.79 27.01
N ALA A 66 -4.99 -38.01 26.23
CA ALA A 66 -5.50 -36.84 25.52
C ALA A 66 -6.47 -37.20 24.37
N ILE A 67 -6.11 -38.21 23.55
CA ILE A 67 -6.94 -38.71 22.45
C ILE A 67 -8.26 -39.28 23.01
N ASN A 68 -8.18 -40.11 24.06
CA ASN A 68 -9.37 -40.69 24.69
C ASN A 68 -10.29 -39.63 25.32
N LYS A 69 -9.73 -38.54 25.86
CA LYS A 69 -10.46 -37.36 26.36
C LYS A 69 -10.93 -36.41 25.25
N GLN A 70 -10.70 -36.75 23.97
CA GLN A 70 -11.11 -35.95 22.80
C GLN A 70 -10.56 -34.50 22.82
N VAL A 71 -9.37 -34.29 23.41
CA VAL A 71 -8.76 -32.95 23.62
C VAL A 71 -8.52 -32.18 22.31
N PHE A 72 -8.27 -32.91 21.22
CA PHE A 72 -8.00 -32.36 19.89
C PHE A 72 -9.27 -32.11 19.06
N SER A 73 -10.44 -32.55 19.52
CA SER A 73 -11.68 -32.41 18.77
C SER A 73 -12.15 -30.96 18.78
N ASN A 74 -12.21 -30.37 17.57
CA ASN A 74 -12.34 -28.93 17.32
C ASN A 74 -11.12 -28.08 17.77
N ASN A 75 -9.97 -28.72 18.02
CA ASN A 75 -8.74 -28.10 18.51
C ASN A 75 -7.51 -28.58 17.71
N PHE A 76 -7.47 -28.20 16.44
CA PHE A 76 -6.34 -28.53 15.57
C PHE A 76 -5.04 -27.82 15.99
N GLY A 77 -5.11 -26.63 16.60
CA GLY A 77 -3.94 -25.91 17.09
C GLY A 77 -3.13 -26.71 18.12
N ALA A 78 -3.79 -27.38 19.06
CA ALA A 78 -3.11 -28.27 20.00
C ALA A 78 -2.50 -29.50 19.31
N ALA A 79 -3.19 -30.09 18.32
CA ALA A 79 -2.67 -31.23 17.56
C ALA A 79 -1.41 -30.86 16.75
N TYR A 80 -1.39 -29.66 16.14
CA TYR A 80 -0.23 -29.10 15.45
C TYR A 80 0.95 -28.79 16.39
N ASN A 81 0.68 -28.29 17.61
CA ASN A 81 1.71 -28.06 18.63
C ASN A 81 2.38 -29.38 19.05
N VAL A 82 1.57 -30.39 19.40
CA VAL A 82 2.08 -31.73 19.75
C VAL A 82 2.85 -32.36 18.59
N LEU A 83 2.33 -32.30 17.36
CA LEU A 83 3.03 -32.80 16.18
C LEU A 83 4.41 -32.13 15.99
N ARG A 84 4.48 -30.80 16.11
CA ARG A 84 5.73 -30.04 15.97
C ARG A 84 6.77 -30.47 17.01
N GLN A 85 6.38 -30.55 18.28
CA GLN A 85 7.29 -30.97 19.36
C GLN A 85 7.76 -32.43 19.19
N ILE A 86 6.90 -33.34 18.70
CA ILE A 86 7.32 -34.72 18.36
C ILE A 86 8.40 -34.67 17.27
N LEU A 87 8.17 -33.91 16.19
CA LEU A 87 9.13 -33.81 15.08
C LEU A 87 10.47 -33.20 15.52
N GLU A 88 10.46 -32.18 16.37
CA GLU A 88 11.67 -31.57 16.94
C GLU A 88 12.45 -32.57 17.81
N GLY A 89 11.74 -33.35 18.65
CA GLY A 89 12.33 -34.45 19.41
C GLY A 89 12.92 -35.55 18.52
N LEU A 90 12.26 -35.89 17.40
CA LEU A 90 12.78 -36.86 16.42
C LEU A 90 14.02 -36.35 15.68
N VAL A 91 14.04 -35.08 15.25
CA VAL A 91 15.26 -34.46 14.69
C VAL A 91 16.43 -34.62 15.64
N TYR A 92 16.22 -34.38 16.95
CA TYR A 92 17.26 -34.57 17.95
C TYR A 92 17.75 -36.02 18.06
N ILE A 93 16.87 -37.01 18.31
CA ILE A 93 17.33 -38.39 18.50
C ILE A 93 17.90 -39.01 17.21
N HIS A 94 17.33 -38.67 16.04
CA HIS A 94 17.84 -39.11 14.74
C HIS A 94 19.23 -38.51 14.45
N SER A 95 19.50 -37.27 14.87
CA SER A 95 20.84 -36.66 14.77
C SER A 95 21.90 -37.39 15.62
N LYS A 96 21.47 -38.05 16.71
CA LYS A 96 22.32 -38.91 17.55
C LYS A 96 22.44 -40.35 17.02
N GLY A 97 21.83 -40.67 15.88
CA GLY A 97 21.84 -42.01 15.29
C GLY A 97 20.95 -43.01 16.03
N VAL A 98 20.02 -42.54 16.86
CA VAL A 98 19.05 -43.35 17.60
C VAL A 98 17.73 -43.39 16.84
N VAL A 99 17.16 -44.58 16.65
CA VAL A 99 15.80 -44.77 16.09
C VAL A 99 14.90 -45.31 17.19
N HIS A 100 13.70 -44.74 17.36
CA HIS A 100 12.79 -45.05 18.48
C HIS A 100 12.07 -46.40 18.29
N ARG A 101 11.57 -46.66 17.07
CA ARG A 101 10.92 -47.90 16.60
C ARG A 101 9.57 -48.28 17.24
N ASP A 102 9.23 -47.74 18.41
CA ASP A 102 7.91 -47.93 19.05
C ASP A 102 7.27 -46.61 19.50
N LEU A 103 7.10 -45.67 18.55
CA LEU A 103 6.31 -44.46 18.79
C LEU A 103 4.81 -44.79 18.74
N LYS A 104 4.14 -44.56 19.87
CA LYS A 104 2.71 -44.81 20.10
C LYS A 104 2.16 -43.78 21.10
N PRO A 105 0.84 -43.54 21.18
CA PRO A 105 0.28 -42.51 22.08
C PRO A 105 0.59 -42.72 23.57
N GLU A 106 0.90 -43.94 23.98
CA GLU A 106 1.32 -44.28 25.34
C GLU A 106 2.74 -43.79 25.67
N ASN A 107 3.58 -43.58 24.64
CA ASN A 107 5.02 -43.25 24.76
C ASN A 107 5.30 -41.74 24.57
N ILE A 108 4.25 -40.93 24.44
CA ILE A 108 4.31 -39.46 24.41
C ILE A 108 3.64 -38.94 25.68
N PHE A 109 4.41 -38.26 26.52
CA PHE A 109 4.01 -37.78 27.85
C PHE A 109 3.84 -36.26 27.86
N PHE A 110 2.88 -35.75 28.62
CA PHE A 110 2.67 -34.33 28.84
C PHE A 110 3.28 -33.88 30.18
N HIS A 111 3.95 -32.73 30.18
CA HIS A 111 4.45 -32.10 31.39
C HIS A 111 3.37 -31.19 32.03
N GLY A 112 2.65 -31.72 33.02
CA GLY A 112 1.60 -31.00 33.75
C GLY A 112 0.17 -31.50 33.48
N GLU A 113 -0.82 -30.71 33.90
CA GLU A 113 -2.24 -31.02 33.65
C GLU A 113 -2.61 -30.77 32.19
N LEU A 114 -3.39 -31.70 31.61
CA LEU A 114 -3.86 -31.64 30.22
C LEU A 114 -4.74 -30.44 29.86
N LEU A 115 -5.35 -29.79 30.86
CA LEU A 115 -6.26 -28.66 30.71
C LEU A 115 -6.06 -27.70 31.88
N SER A 116 -5.62 -26.49 31.62
CA SER A 116 -5.67 -25.41 32.63
C SER A 116 -7.13 -25.04 32.90
N LYS A 117 -7.47 -24.74 34.16
CA LYS A 117 -8.80 -24.19 34.52
C LYS A 117 -9.12 -22.86 33.83
N THR A 118 -8.13 -22.18 33.25
CA THR A 118 -8.28 -20.88 32.57
C THR A 118 -7.99 -20.91 31.06
N GLU A 119 -7.41 -21.98 30.51
CA GLU A 119 -7.10 -22.07 29.07
C GLU A 119 -7.76 -23.29 28.41
N LYS A 120 -8.41 -23.09 27.26
CA LYS A 120 -9.08 -24.16 26.48
C LYS A 120 -8.11 -25.04 25.66
N PHE A 121 -6.80 -24.87 25.84
CA PHE A 121 -5.74 -25.45 25.01
C PHE A 121 -4.57 -25.87 25.89
N TYR A 122 -3.95 -27.02 25.61
CA TYR A 122 -2.70 -27.40 26.26
C TYR A 122 -1.52 -26.70 25.58
N ASN A 123 -0.74 -25.97 26.38
CA ASN A 123 0.34 -25.10 25.90
C ASN A 123 1.71 -25.43 26.54
N GLY A 124 1.82 -26.60 27.19
CA GLY A 124 3.05 -27.07 27.83
C GLY A 124 3.91 -27.95 26.90
N ASP A 125 5.00 -28.47 27.48
CA ASP A 125 5.94 -29.33 26.77
C ASP A 125 5.50 -30.80 26.79
N ILE A 126 5.84 -31.54 25.72
CA ILE A 126 5.78 -33.01 25.69
C ILE A 126 7.16 -33.64 25.83
N LYS A 127 7.18 -34.90 26.27
CA LYS A 127 8.38 -35.74 26.33
C LYS A 127 8.15 -37.06 25.59
N ILE A 128 9.10 -37.45 24.75
CA ILE A 128 9.15 -38.78 24.13
C ILE A 128 9.83 -39.73 25.12
N GLY A 129 9.22 -40.88 25.41
CA GLY A 129 9.73 -41.86 26.38
C GLY A 129 9.54 -43.31 25.92
N ASP A 130 9.96 -44.26 26.77
CA ASP A 130 10.00 -45.70 26.46
C ASP A 130 10.87 -46.04 25.22
N PHE A 131 12.17 -45.80 25.40
CA PHE A 131 13.23 -46.24 24.48
C PHE A 131 13.53 -47.76 24.61
N GLY A 132 12.65 -48.57 25.21
CA GLY A 132 12.88 -50.01 25.45
C GLY A 132 13.08 -50.83 24.16
N LEU A 133 12.60 -50.32 23.02
CA LEU A 133 12.84 -50.86 21.69
C LEU A 133 13.73 -49.96 20.81
N ALA A 134 14.32 -48.91 21.36
CA ALA A 134 15.23 -48.06 20.60
C ALA A 134 16.54 -48.79 20.26
N THR A 135 17.30 -48.23 19.31
CA THR A 135 18.58 -48.79 18.90
C THR A 135 19.50 -47.69 18.38
N SER A 136 20.80 -47.84 18.65
CA SER A 136 21.86 -47.03 18.06
C SER A 136 22.55 -47.88 16.98
N GLY A 137 22.76 -47.32 15.79
CA GLY A 137 23.41 -48.03 14.70
C GLY A 137 24.83 -48.47 15.05
N SER A 138 25.04 -49.76 15.31
CA SER A 138 26.32 -50.32 15.73
C SER A 138 27.32 -50.45 14.57
N GLY A 139 27.92 -49.32 14.19
CA GLY A 139 29.18 -49.27 13.45
C GLY A 139 30.36 -49.15 14.42
N THR A 140 31.35 -50.03 14.30
CA THR A 140 32.50 -50.16 15.21
C THR A 140 33.33 -48.87 15.37
N GLY A 141 33.51 -48.40 16.61
CA GLY A 141 34.43 -47.31 16.96
C GLY A 141 34.14 -46.76 18.37
N ALA A 142 35.13 -46.75 19.25
CA ALA A 142 34.93 -46.42 20.67
C ALA A 142 34.75 -44.90 20.93
N PHE A 143 33.96 -44.57 21.96
CA PHE A 143 33.98 -43.28 22.64
C PHE A 143 34.13 -43.51 24.14
N PRO A 144 35.20 -42.98 24.77
CA PRO A 144 35.17 -42.53 26.16
C PRO A 144 34.85 -41.02 26.19
N ASP A 145 33.83 -40.73 27.00
CA ASP A 145 33.35 -39.50 27.65
C ASP A 145 34.09 -38.13 27.53
N PRO A 146 33.36 -37.00 27.65
CA PRO A 146 33.91 -35.65 27.59
C PRO A 146 34.16 -35.02 28.98
N SER A 147 35.39 -34.59 29.28
CA SER A 147 35.65 -33.81 30.51
C SER A 147 36.82 -32.80 30.48
N ASP A 148 37.57 -32.66 29.39
CA ASP A 148 38.72 -31.72 29.33
C ASP A 148 38.66 -30.74 28.14
N PHE A 149 37.97 -29.62 28.38
CA PHE A 149 38.50 -28.31 28.01
C PHE A 149 39.01 -27.68 29.31
N PRO A 150 40.17 -27.00 29.31
CA PRO A 150 40.03 -25.55 29.11
C PRO A 150 41.19 -24.81 28.41
N THR A 151 40.80 -23.64 27.90
CA THR A 151 41.53 -22.36 27.88
C THR A 151 42.73 -22.09 26.96
N GLN A 152 42.52 -20.99 26.21
CA GLN A 152 43.42 -19.85 25.99
C GLN A 152 44.51 -19.87 24.89
N GLU A 153 44.32 -18.90 23.99
CA GLU A 153 45.33 -17.94 23.52
C GLU A 153 46.68 -18.47 22.97
N ALA A 154 46.86 -18.42 21.64
CA ALA A 154 47.50 -17.25 21.02
C ALA A 154 47.70 -17.36 19.48
N ARG A 155 47.37 -16.25 18.80
CA ARG A 155 48.08 -15.60 17.68
C ARG A 155 48.57 -16.38 16.43
N VAL A 156 47.99 -15.94 15.29
CA VAL A 156 48.67 -15.34 14.10
C VAL A 156 49.34 -16.27 13.06
N ASP A 157 48.79 -16.19 11.84
CA ASP A 157 49.37 -16.28 10.48
C ASP A 157 50.44 -17.33 10.14
N HIS A 158 50.10 -18.25 9.21
CA HIS A 158 50.32 -17.99 7.77
C HIS A 158 49.68 -19.04 6.81
N LYS A 159 49.16 -18.52 5.68
CA LYS A 159 48.86 -19.24 4.40
C LYS A 159 50.17 -19.56 3.63
N PRO A 160 50.19 -20.31 2.48
CA PRO A 160 49.07 -20.88 1.68
C PRO A 160 49.25 -22.31 1.07
N ALA A 161 48.12 -23.01 0.87
CA ALA A 161 47.73 -23.77 -0.36
C ALA A 161 48.66 -24.87 -0.98
N PRO A 162 48.26 -25.48 -2.13
CA PRO A 162 47.06 -26.29 -2.39
C PRO A 162 47.43 -27.77 -2.63
N SER A 163 46.51 -28.75 -2.68
CA SER A 163 45.70 -29.04 -3.87
C SER A 163 45.04 -30.43 -3.77
N GLN A 164 44.19 -30.77 -4.74
CA GLN A 164 43.55 -32.10 -4.97
C GLN A 164 42.33 -32.46 -4.11
N VAL A 165 41.18 -31.95 -4.56
CA VAL A 165 39.88 -32.64 -4.40
C VAL A 165 39.73 -33.76 -5.44
N PRO A 166 39.21 -34.92 -5.03
CA PRO A 166 38.39 -35.77 -5.90
C PRO A 166 36.91 -35.67 -5.53
N GLU A 167 36.04 -36.05 -6.47
CA GLU A 167 34.60 -35.84 -6.42
C GLU A 167 33.81 -36.89 -5.60
N SER A 168 32.51 -36.61 -5.41
CA SER A 168 31.42 -37.51 -4.97
C SER A 168 31.30 -37.84 -3.47
N PHE A 169 30.41 -37.08 -2.79
CA PHE A 169 29.76 -37.53 -1.56
C PHE A 169 28.26 -37.18 -1.54
N ALA A 170 27.59 -37.40 -2.67
CA ALA A 170 26.13 -37.37 -2.74
C ALA A 170 25.57 -38.76 -2.38
N GLY A 171 24.61 -38.81 -1.45
CA GLY A 171 23.72 -39.95 -1.27
C GLY A 171 24.31 -41.25 -0.71
N ARG A 172 24.43 -41.34 0.62
CA ARG A 172 24.32 -42.63 1.34
C ARG A 172 23.32 -42.51 2.49
N THR A 173 22.07 -42.87 2.21
CA THR A 173 21.07 -43.17 3.25
C THR A 173 21.62 -44.29 4.14
N ARG A 174 21.78 -44.05 5.44
CA ARG A 174 22.29 -45.07 6.36
C ARG A 174 21.21 -46.11 6.62
N VAL A 175 21.34 -47.25 5.96
CA VAL A 175 20.56 -48.46 6.25
C VAL A 175 21.30 -49.23 7.33
N TYR A 176 20.61 -49.55 8.42
CA TYR A 176 21.16 -50.28 9.56
C TYR A 176 20.59 -51.70 9.60
N GLU A 177 21.30 -52.64 10.22
CA GLU A 177 20.78 -54.00 10.48
C GLU A 177 20.18 -54.08 11.88
N TYR A 178 18.89 -54.38 11.94
CA TYR A 178 18.05 -54.31 13.12
C TYR A 178 17.13 -55.54 13.23
N SER A 179 16.59 -55.76 14.42
CA SER A 179 15.56 -56.78 14.66
C SER A 179 14.29 -56.55 13.85
N SER A 180 13.85 -57.56 13.10
CA SER A 180 12.58 -57.64 12.37
C SER A 180 11.42 -58.00 13.31
N GLY A 181 10.23 -57.45 13.06
CA GLY A 181 9.01 -57.75 13.83
C GLY A 181 8.91 -57.00 15.17
N VAL A 182 9.47 -55.79 15.24
CA VAL A 182 9.55 -54.98 16.47
C VAL A 182 8.73 -53.69 16.34
N GLY A 183 7.99 -53.38 17.40
CA GLY A 183 7.10 -52.21 17.51
C GLY A 183 5.62 -52.60 17.58
N THR A 184 4.77 -51.66 17.98
CA THR A 184 3.32 -51.86 18.10
C THR A 184 2.67 -51.93 16.72
N LYS A 185 2.05 -53.07 16.39
CA LYS A 185 1.53 -53.39 15.03
C LYS A 185 0.68 -52.30 14.36
N THR A 186 -0.08 -51.53 15.15
CA THR A 186 -0.95 -50.45 14.65
C THR A 186 -0.16 -49.24 14.13
N TYR A 187 1.02 -48.97 14.70
CA TYR A 187 1.82 -47.77 14.43
C TYR A 187 3.09 -48.06 13.62
N CYS A 188 3.67 -49.26 13.74
CA CYS A 188 4.92 -49.62 13.09
C CYS A 188 4.83 -49.60 11.55
N ALA A 189 5.90 -49.19 10.90
CA ALA A 189 6.00 -49.15 9.45
C ALA A 189 6.05 -50.59 8.85
N PRO A 190 5.45 -50.85 7.67
CA PRO A 190 5.43 -52.20 7.07
C PRO A 190 6.83 -52.82 6.86
N GLU A 191 7.85 -52.00 6.61
CA GLU A 191 9.23 -52.43 6.51
C GLU A 191 9.82 -52.97 7.82
N GLN A 192 9.27 -52.62 9.00
CA GLN A 192 9.70 -53.18 10.29
C GLN A 192 9.24 -54.64 10.46
N GLU A 193 8.14 -55.05 9.83
CA GLU A 193 7.64 -56.43 9.86
C GLU A 193 8.33 -57.32 8.82
N THR A 194 8.72 -56.75 7.68
CA THR A 194 9.21 -57.48 6.50
C THR A 194 10.74 -57.47 6.34
N SER A 195 11.44 -56.50 6.93
CA SER A 195 12.88 -56.29 6.76
C SER A 195 13.62 -56.20 8.09
N ARG A 196 14.88 -56.65 8.09
CA ARG A 196 15.88 -56.30 9.11
C ARG A 196 16.67 -55.04 8.77
N HIS A 197 16.47 -54.51 7.57
CA HIS A 197 17.17 -53.36 7.04
C HIS A 197 16.19 -52.20 6.83
N TYR A 198 16.18 -51.28 7.79
CA TYR A 198 15.37 -50.06 7.79
C TYR A 198 16.12 -48.92 8.48
N ASN A 199 15.64 -47.69 8.31
CA ASN A 199 16.29 -46.47 8.78
C ASN A 199 15.36 -45.63 9.67
N GLU A 200 15.75 -44.40 9.98
CA GLU A 200 15.03 -43.48 10.87
C GLU A 200 13.60 -43.12 10.40
N LYS A 201 13.30 -43.35 9.12
CA LYS A 201 11.99 -43.07 8.51
C LYS A 201 10.85 -43.92 9.07
N VAL A 202 11.13 -45.02 9.76
CA VAL A 202 10.09 -45.83 10.43
C VAL A 202 9.36 -45.03 11.52
N ASP A 203 10.08 -44.15 12.23
CA ASP A 203 9.50 -43.27 13.24
C ASP A 203 8.56 -42.23 12.60
N ILE A 204 8.89 -41.73 11.40
CA ILE A 204 8.07 -40.78 10.64
C ILE A 204 6.75 -41.42 10.18
N PHE A 205 6.76 -42.72 9.84
CA PHE A 205 5.53 -43.46 9.54
C PHE A 205 4.61 -43.49 10.75
N SER A 206 5.15 -43.86 11.93
CA SER A 206 4.41 -43.85 13.19
C SER A 206 3.84 -42.46 13.51
N VAL A 207 4.58 -41.38 13.27
CA VAL A 207 4.07 -39.99 13.41
C VAL A 207 2.87 -39.71 12.50
N GLY A 208 2.86 -40.21 11.26
CA GLY A 208 1.71 -40.09 10.36
C GLY A 208 0.45 -40.79 10.89
N ILE A 209 0.61 -41.97 11.52
CA ILE A 209 -0.49 -42.69 12.19
C ILE A 209 -0.96 -41.91 13.43
N LEU A 210 -0.04 -41.44 14.28
CA LEU A 210 -0.34 -40.62 15.46
C LEU A 210 -1.12 -39.34 15.11
N PHE A 211 -0.67 -38.61 14.09
CA PHE A 211 -1.33 -37.37 13.68
C PHE A 211 -2.73 -37.63 13.10
N THR A 212 -2.91 -38.71 12.33
CA THR A 212 -4.25 -39.11 11.88
C THR A 212 -5.18 -39.37 13.06
N GLU A 213 -4.69 -40.04 14.11
CA GLU A 213 -5.48 -40.36 15.30
C GLU A 213 -5.85 -39.12 16.12
N MET A 214 -4.97 -38.11 16.20
CA MET A 214 -5.27 -36.81 16.82
C MET A 214 -6.33 -36.01 16.04
N ILE A 215 -6.31 -36.05 14.69
CA ILE A 215 -7.24 -35.28 13.83
C ILE A 215 -8.60 -35.99 13.66
N ALA A 216 -8.62 -37.33 13.58
CA ALA A 216 -9.82 -38.10 13.27
C ALA A 216 -10.82 -38.21 14.45
N GLY A 217 -10.33 -38.20 15.70
CA GLY A 217 -11.18 -38.20 16.90
C GLY A 217 -12.14 -39.38 17.01
N PHE A 218 -11.66 -40.61 16.87
CA PHE A 218 -12.51 -41.81 16.80
C PHE A 218 -13.42 -42.01 18.03
N TYR A 219 -14.71 -42.27 17.80
CA TYR A 219 -15.69 -42.57 18.87
C TYR A 219 -15.73 -44.05 19.27
N THR A 220 -15.28 -44.96 18.39
CA THR A 220 -15.28 -46.41 18.67
C THR A 220 -13.97 -47.07 18.28
N GLU A 221 -13.54 -48.07 19.06
CA GLU A 221 -12.33 -48.86 18.79
C GLU A 221 -12.41 -49.68 17.50
N HIS A 222 -13.61 -49.94 16.97
CA HIS A 222 -13.77 -50.63 15.68
C HIS A 222 -13.45 -49.69 14.52
N GLN A 223 -14.08 -48.52 14.46
CA GLN A 223 -13.78 -47.50 13.44
C GLN A 223 -12.29 -47.14 13.45
N ARG A 224 -11.73 -46.93 14.64
CA ARG A 224 -10.31 -46.66 14.85
C ARG A 224 -9.41 -47.74 14.23
N ARG A 225 -9.66 -49.01 14.55
CA ARG A 225 -8.86 -50.13 14.01
C ARG A 225 -8.96 -50.22 12.50
N ASP A 226 -10.16 -50.13 11.95
CA ASP A 226 -10.40 -50.29 10.51
C ASP A 226 -9.78 -49.13 9.71
N THR A 227 -9.93 -47.88 10.16
CA THR A 227 -9.31 -46.71 9.52
C THR A 227 -7.78 -46.77 9.58
N LEU A 228 -7.19 -47.04 10.75
CA LEU A 228 -5.72 -47.08 10.87
C LEU A 228 -5.11 -48.28 10.13
N ALA A 229 -5.77 -49.44 10.12
CA ALA A 229 -5.34 -50.60 9.32
C ALA A 229 -5.40 -50.30 7.80
N THR A 230 -6.48 -49.67 7.35
CA THR A 230 -6.66 -49.27 5.94
C THR A 230 -5.60 -48.25 5.53
N LEU A 231 -5.33 -47.25 6.38
CA LEU A 231 -4.30 -46.23 6.17
C LEU A 231 -2.91 -46.85 6.05
N ARG A 232 -2.58 -47.77 6.96
CA ARG A 232 -1.31 -48.51 6.99
C ARG A 232 -1.12 -49.41 5.76
N GLN A 233 -2.19 -50.03 5.27
CA GLN A 233 -2.16 -50.90 4.08
C GLN A 233 -2.05 -50.11 2.77
N LYS A 234 -2.81 -49.00 2.63
CA LYS A 234 -2.82 -48.18 1.41
C LYS A 234 -1.61 -47.24 1.34
N GLY A 235 -1.05 -46.83 2.47
CA GLY A 235 -0.01 -45.80 2.58
C GLY A 235 -0.44 -44.43 2.03
N LYS A 236 -1.74 -44.18 1.99
CA LYS A 236 -2.37 -42.92 1.55
C LYS A 236 -3.66 -42.70 2.32
N VAL A 237 -3.95 -41.44 2.61
CA VAL A 237 -5.18 -40.98 3.27
C VAL A 237 -6.39 -41.20 2.36
N ASP A 238 -7.52 -41.63 2.93
CA ASP A 238 -8.75 -41.84 2.16
C ASP A 238 -9.35 -40.51 1.64
N PRO A 239 -9.95 -40.48 0.43
CA PRO A 239 -10.39 -39.23 -0.21
C PRO A 239 -11.42 -38.41 0.58
N GLU A 240 -12.25 -39.09 1.38
CA GLU A 240 -13.25 -38.43 2.24
C GLU A 240 -12.58 -37.63 3.36
N PHE A 241 -11.56 -38.20 4.02
CA PHE A 241 -10.75 -37.47 5.00
C PHE A 241 -9.99 -36.32 4.33
N GLY A 242 -9.39 -36.56 3.15
CA GLY A 242 -8.69 -35.52 2.39
C GLY A 242 -9.59 -34.37 1.92
N SER A 243 -10.88 -34.62 1.70
CA SER A 243 -11.87 -33.57 1.38
C SER A 243 -12.26 -32.75 2.61
N LYS A 244 -12.21 -33.34 3.81
CA LYS A 244 -12.56 -32.69 5.09
C LYS A 244 -11.38 -31.94 5.72
N TYR A 245 -10.17 -32.48 5.59
CA TYR A 245 -8.94 -32.01 6.23
C TYR A 245 -7.78 -32.00 5.21
N PRO A 246 -7.79 -31.06 4.23
CA PRO A 246 -6.89 -31.13 3.07
C PRO A 246 -5.42 -30.90 3.42
N LEU A 247 -5.11 -30.01 4.37
CA LEU A 247 -3.74 -29.73 4.79
C LEU A 247 -3.17 -30.88 5.64
N GLU A 248 -3.98 -31.37 6.56
CA GLU A 248 -3.67 -32.50 7.43
C GLU A 248 -3.43 -33.76 6.59
N ALA A 249 -4.27 -34.01 5.58
CA ALA A 249 -4.10 -35.13 4.67
C ALA A 249 -2.80 -35.02 3.84
N GLU A 250 -2.40 -33.81 3.42
CA GLU A 250 -1.13 -33.62 2.73
C GLU A 250 0.07 -33.93 3.65
N ILE A 251 0.03 -33.46 4.90
CA ILE A 251 1.05 -33.75 5.93
C ILE A 251 1.12 -35.25 6.23
N ILE A 252 -0.02 -35.91 6.45
CA ILE A 252 -0.10 -37.35 6.72
C ILE A 252 0.48 -38.14 5.54
N ASN A 253 0.11 -37.81 4.30
CA ASN A 253 0.61 -38.49 3.09
C ASN A 253 2.15 -38.39 2.93
N LEU A 254 2.78 -37.29 3.35
CA LEU A 254 4.25 -37.18 3.40
C LEU A 254 4.89 -38.14 4.42
N CYS A 255 4.16 -38.46 5.49
CA CYS A 255 4.60 -39.33 6.58
C CYS A 255 4.34 -40.83 6.33
N ILE A 256 3.20 -41.20 5.72
CA ILE A 256 2.78 -42.61 5.61
C ILE A 256 3.13 -43.30 4.27
N ASN A 257 3.94 -42.66 3.41
CA ASN A 257 4.34 -43.28 2.15
C ASN A 257 5.03 -44.64 2.41
N LEU A 258 4.58 -45.69 1.73
CA LEU A 258 5.12 -47.05 1.84
C LEU A 258 6.58 -47.16 1.40
N ASN A 259 7.04 -46.25 0.52
CA ASN A 259 8.45 -46.17 0.12
C ASN A 259 9.23 -45.24 1.09
N PRO A 260 10.15 -45.76 1.92
CA PRO A 260 10.90 -44.94 2.89
C PRO A 260 11.82 -43.89 2.25
N ALA A 261 12.18 -44.08 0.97
CA ALA A 261 12.97 -43.13 0.20
C ALA A 261 12.16 -41.88 -0.22
N GLU A 262 10.85 -42.03 -0.44
CA GLU A 262 9.95 -40.93 -0.79
C GLU A 262 9.29 -40.27 0.44
N ARG A 263 9.25 -40.98 1.58
CA ARG A 263 8.80 -40.46 2.87
C ARG A 263 9.69 -39.30 3.32
N CYS A 264 9.12 -38.21 3.84
CA CYS A 264 9.93 -37.09 4.35
C CYS A 264 10.76 -37.48 5.60
N SER A 265 11.79 -36.70 5.93
CA SER A 265 12.39 -36.70 7.28
C SER A 265 11.67 -35.70 8.19
N ALA A 266 11.85 -35.82 9.51
CA ALA A 266 11.27 -34.87 10.48
C ALA A 266 11.70 -33.42 10.17
N GLN A 267 12.98 -33.21 9.84
CA GLN A 267 13.51 -31.90 9.44
C GLN A 267 12.82 -31.37 8.17
N GLN A 268 12.73 -32.19 7.12
CA GLN A 268 12.05 -31.80 5.87
C GLN A 268 10.57 -31.46 6.07
N LEU A 269 9.91 -32.07 7.07
CA LEU A 269 8.52 -31.77 7.38
C LEU A 269 8.37 -30.45 8.16
N LEU A 270 9.28 -30.17 9.10
CA LEU A 270 9.37 -28.87 9.79
C LEU A 270 9.64 -27.73 8.81
N ASP A 271 10.56 -27.95 7.85
CA ASP A 271 10.95 -26.96 6.83
C ASP A 271 9.95 -26.83 5.67
N SER A 272 8.93 -27.70 5.61
CA SER A 272 7.99 -27.78 4.46
C SER A 272 7.08 -26.56 4.28
N GLY A 273 6.98 -25.68 5.29
CA GLY A 273 6.03 -24.57 5.33
C GLY A 273 4.56 -24.99 5.50
N LYS A 274 4.26 -26.29 5.65
CA LYS A 274 2.90 -26.82 5.77
C LYS A 274 2.36 -26.85 7.20
N LEU A 275 3.24 -26.80 8.20
CA LEU A 275 2.85 -26.71 9.61
C LEU A 275 2.50 -25.25 9.95
N PRO A 276 1.27 -24.94 10.42
CA PRO A 276 0.90 -23.60 10.86
C PRO A 276 1.86 -23.02 11.91
N MET A 277 2.01 -21.69 11.88
CA MET A 277 2.70 -20.92 12.92
C MET A 277 1.79 -20.80 14.15
N LEU A 278 2.36 -20.91 15.36
CA LEU A 278 1.60 -20.87 16.61
C LEU A 278 1.60 -19.46 17.24
N PRO A 279 0.49 -19.00 17.85
CA PRO A 279 0.38 -17.65 18.43
C PRO A 279 1.43 -17.28 19.49
N ALA A 280 2.03 -18.27 20.16
CA ALA A 280 3.08 -18.03 21.15
C ALA A 280 4.39 -17.50 20.52
N GLN A 281 4.69 -17.86 19.27
CA GLN A 281 5.88 -17.40 18.56
C GLN A 281 5.72 -15.94 18.09
N ASP A 282 4.51 -15.52 17.74
CA ASP A 282 4.22 -14.11 17.42
C ASP A 282 4.51 -13.19 18.60
N LYS A 283 4.22 -13.64 19.84
CA LYS A 283 4.56 -12.86 21.04
C LYS A 283 6.09 -12.74 21.22
N ALA A 284 6.84 -13.83 21.10
CA ALA A 284 8.29 -13.79 21.23
C ALA A 284 8.97 -12.95 20.12
N ILE A 285 8.48 -13.04 18.88
CA ILE A 285 8.96 -12.22 17.75
C ILE A 285 8.61 -10.75 17.99
N LYS A 286 7.39 -10.45 18.45
CA LYS A 286 6.97 -9.10 18.82
C LYS A 286 7.84 -8.52 19.93
N ASP A 287 8.05 -9.26 21.02
CA ASP A 287 8.90 -8.83 22.13
C ASP A 287 10.35 -8.56 21.65
N VAL A 288 10.89 -9.34 20.72
CA VAL A 288 12.20 -9.08 20.09
C VAL A 288 12.18 -7.84 19.20
N VAL A 289 11.14 -7.65 18.38
CA VAL A 289 10.99 -6.47 17.50
C VAL A 289 10.82 -5.19 18.31
N ASP A 290 10.00 -5.21 19.37
CA ASP A 290 9.77 -4.09 20.26
C ASP A 290 11.06 -3.71 21.01
N ASN A 291 11.82 -4.69 21.52
CA ASN A 291 13.12 -4.45 22.14
C ASN A 291 14.19 -3.92 21.16
N ILE A 292 14.20 -4.39 19.91
CA ILE A 292 15.10 -3.88 18.87
C ILE A 292 14.69 -2.45 18.44
N GLY A 293 13.40 -2.18 18.29
CA GLY A 293 12.86 -0.87 17.91
C GLY A 293 13.08 0.21 18.97
N ASN A 294 12.99 -0.15 20.25
CA ASN A 294 13.23 0.76 21.37
C ASN A 294 14.71 1.17 21.53
N ASN A 295 15.66 0.40 20.99
CA ASN A 295 17.09 0.73 21.05
C ASN A 295 17.67 1.06 19.66
N ARG A 296 17.42 2.29 19.21
CA ARG A 296 17.86 2.81 17.90
C ARG A 296 19.39 2.86 17.72
N THR A 297 20.18 2.83 18.79
CA THR A 297 21.65 2.83 18.72
C THR A 297 22.24 1.42 18.59
N SER A 298 21.42 0.38 18.76
CA SER A 298 21.82 -1.03 18.68
C SER A 298 22.34 -1.43 17.30
N HIS A 299 23.41 -2.23 17.28
CA HIS A 299 23.90 -2.88 16.06
C HIS A 299 22.83 -3.78 15.41
N HIS A 300 21.96 -4.41 16.21
CA HIS A 300 20.87 -5.25 15.68
C HIS A 300 19.83 -4.41 14.94
N PHE A 301 19.49 -3.24 15.47
CA PHE A 301 18.58 -2.29 14.81
C PHE A 301 19.17 -1.76 13.49
N ARG A 302 20.45 -1.32 13.49
CA ARG A 302 21.14 -0.92 12.24
C ARG A 302 21.19 -2.05 11.21
N ARG A 303 21.45 -3.30 11.63
CA ARG A 303 21.47 -4.47 10.75
C ARG A 303 20.08 -4.77 10.16
N LEU A 304 19.01 -4.64 10.96
CA LEU A 304 17.63 -4.76 10.49
C LEU A 304 17.30 -3.71 9.42
N VAL A 305 17.60 -2.44 9.70
CA VAL A 305 17.37 -1.31 8.76
C VAL A 305 18.15 -1.51 7.45
N ASN A 306 19.44 -1.87 7.54
CA ASN A 306 20.27 -2.18 6.36
C ASN A 306 19.71 -3.36 5.54
N ASN A 307 19.21 -4.41 6.18
CA ASN A 307 18.58 -5.54 5.48
C ASN A 307 17.28 -5.11 4.76
N LEU A 308 16.46 -4.27 5.39
CA LEU A 308 15.21 -3.75 4.78
C LEU A 308 15.50 -2.88 3.55
N PHE A 309 16.51 -2.00 3.61
CA PHE A 309 16.94 -1.20 2.45
C PHE A 309 17.77 -1.97 1.43
N GLY A 310 18.25 -3.17 1.76
CA GLY A 310 18.94 -4.09 0.85
C GLY A 310 18.02 -4.96 0.00
N LEU A 311 16.71 -4.94 0.24
CA LEU A 311 15.74 -5.72 -0.54
C LEU A 311 15.64 -5.18 -1.98
N ALA A 312 15.81 -6.06 -2.97
CA ALA A 312 15.64 -5.70 -4.36
C ALA A 312 14.18 -5.28 -4.65
N PRO A 313 13.94 -4.19 -5.41
CA PRO A 313 12.59 -3.76 -5.74
C PRO A 313 11.88 -4.80 -6.60
N VAL A 314 10.63 -5.11 -6.24
CA VAL A 314 9.79 -6.04 -7.00
C VAL A 314 9.38 -5.35 -8.31
N GLY A 315 10.09 -5.62 -9.41
CA GLY A 315 9.94 -4.87 -10.68
C GLY A 315 8.52 -4.77 -11.24
N ILE A 316 7.65 -5.74 -10.97
CA ILE A 316 6.23 -5.66 -11.36
C ILE A 316 5.48 -4.56 -10.58
N LYS A 317 5.81 -4.31 -9.31
CA LYS A 317 5.20 -3.22 -8.52
C LYS A 317 5.64 -1.86 -9.05
N ASP A 318 6.89 -1.73 -9.49
CA ASP A 318 7.48 -0.53 -10.08
C ASP A 318 6.78 -0.17 -11.41
N CYS A 319 6.75 -1.10 -12.38
CA CYS A 319 6.05 -0.89 -13.66
C CYS A 319 4.53 -0.70 -13.53
N MET A 320 3.91 -1.09 -12.40
CA MET A 320 2.49 -0.86 -12.12
C MET A 320 2.21 0.37 -11.26
N PHE A 321 3.23 1.09 -10.78
CA PHE A 321 3.07 2.19 -9.83
C PHE A 321 2.14 3.28 -10.37
N ASP A 322 2.46 3.81 -11.56
CA ASP A 322 1.64 4.83 -12.24
C ASP A 322 0.27 4.29 -12.68
N LEU A 323 0.23 3.04 -13.15
CA LEU A 323 -1.01 2.38 -13.62
C LEU A 323 -2.06 2.16 -12.51
N ARG A 324 -1.65 2.23 -11.24
CA ARG A 324 -2.52 2.06 -10.07
C ARG A 324 -3.22 3.34 -9.61
N SER A 325 -2.74 4.54 -9.97
CA SER A 325 -3.46 5.76 -9.62
C SER A 325 -4.78 5.84 -10.40
N LYS A 326 -5.91 5.79 -9.69
CA LYS A 326 -7.25 5.87 -10.31
C LYS A 326 -7.46 7.19 -11.05
N HIS A 327 -6.74 8.26 -10.69
CA HIS A 327 -6.84 9.57 -11.34
C HIS A 327 -6.11 9.63 -12.70
N LEU A 328 -5.03 8.87 -12.92
CA LEU A 328 -4.37 8.76 -14.23
C LEU A 328 -5.23 8.07 -15.30
N LYS A 329 -6.37 7.48 -14.92
CA LYS A 329 -7.29 6.78 -15.83
C LYS A 329 -8.40 7.66 -16.42
N GLN A 330 -8.58 8.90 -15.97
CA GLN A 330 -9.78 9.69 -16.31
C GLN A 330 -9.54 10.97 -17.12
N LYS A 331 -8.28 11.39 -17.31
CA LYS A 331 -7.84 12.39 -18.30
C LYS A 331 -6.38 12.10 -18.60
N SER A 332 -5.98 12.07 -19.88
CA SER A 332 -4.59 11.92 -20.27
C SER A 332 -3.79 13.15 -19.83
N THR A 333 -2.85 12.96 -18.91
CA THR A 333 -2.05 14.02 -18.27
C THR A 333 -1.08 14.76 -19.20
N LEU A 334 -1.03 14.39 -20.49
CA LEU A 334 -0.33 15.12 -21.56
C LEU A 334 -1.28 15.70 -22.62
N GLY A 335 -2.58 15.84 -22.34
CA GLY A 335 -3.46 16.68 -23.15
C GLY A 335 -2.97 18.13 -23.12
N SER A 336 -2.66 18.70 -24.29
CA SER A 336 -2.11 20.06 -24.44
C SER A 336 -2.95 21.12 -23.75
N GLU A 337 -4.28 21.00 -23.81
CA GLU A 337 -5.25 21.87 -23.15
C GLU A 337 -5.11 21.87 -21.63
N HIS A 338 -4.94 20.70 -21.00
CA HIS A 338 -4.79 20.59 -19.54
C HIS A 338 -3.47 21.19 -19.05
N VAL A 339 -2.37 20.99 -19.78
CA VAL A 339 -1.07 21.59 -19.45
C VAL A 339 -1.11 23.11 -19.61
N ASN A 340 -1.62 23.61 -20.75
CA ASN A 340 -1.77 25.04 -20.99
C ASN A 340 -2.67 25.74 -19.94
N LEU A 341 -3.74 25.07 -19.48
CA LEU A 341 -4.63 25.60 -18.44
C LEU A 341 -3.97 25.62 -17.05
N HIS A 342 -3.14 24.62 -16.72
CA HIS A 342 -2.38 24.60 -15.46
C HIS A 342 -1.37 25.75 -15.40
N ASP A 343 -0.57 25.92 -16.46
CA ASP A 343 0.39 27.01 -16.57
C ASP A 343 -0.30 28.40 -16.58
N TYR A 344 -1.45 28.52 -17.24
CA TYR A 344 -2.27 29.74 -17.20
C TYR A 344 -2.73 30.07 -15.78
N THR A 345 -3.27 29.08 -15.06
CA THR A 345 -3.75 29.25 -13.69
C THR A 345 -2.60 29.68 -12.77
N LEU A 346 -1.43 29.04 -12.89
CA LEU A 346 -0.22 29.43 -12.17
C LEU A 346 0.26 30.83 -12.50
N MET A 347 0.25 31.23 -13.78
CA MET A 347 0.62 32.59 -14.21
C MET A 347 -0.31 33.64 -13.56
N VAL A 348 -1.63 33.44 -13.65
CA VAL A 348 -2.63 34.37 -13.08
C VAL A 348 -2.47 34.51 -11.56
N LEU A 349 -2.41 33.40 -10.83
CA LEU A 349 -2.20 33.40 -9.38
C LEU A 349 -0.88 34.09 -8.99
N THR A 350 0.19 33.79 -9.71
CA THR A 350 1.52 34.38 -9.47
C THR A 350 1.55 35.87 -9.72
N ASP A 351 0.97 36.35 -10.82
CA ASP A 351 0.94 37.77 -11.15
C ASP A 351 0.01 38.57 -10.23
N LEU A 352 -1.05 37.96 -9.71
CA LEU A 352 -1.88 38.57 -8.66
C LEU A 352 -1.12 38.66 -7.33
N CYS A 353 -0.44 37.60 -6.90
CA CYS A 353 0.41 37.64 -5.70
C CYS A 353 1.47 38.75 -5.76
N ARG A 354 2.08 38.95 -6.93
CA ARG A 354 3.02 40.07 -7.18
C ARG A 354 2.35 41.44 -7.05
N GLN A 355 1.10 41.60 -7.49
CA GLN A 355 0.34 42.85 -7.35
C GLN A 355 0.06 43.19 -5.87
N HIS A 356 -0.19 42.19 -5.02
CA HIS A 356 -0.30 42.39 -3.55
C HIS A 356 1.05 42.46 -2.82
N GLY A 357 2.18 42.50 -3.54
CA GLY A 357 3.53 42.63 -2.98
C GLY A 357 4.07 41.36 -2.31
N MET A 358 3.55 40.18 -2.66
CA MET A 358 3.92 38.91 -2.04
C MET A 358 5.20 38.33 -2.64
N GLN A 359 6.04 37.72 -1.80
CA GLN A 359 7.31 37.12 -2.21
C GLN A 359 7.19 35.61 -2.47
N HIS A 360 7.91 35.10 -3.47
CA HIS A 360 7.99 33.65 -3.67
C HIS A 360 9.01 33.03 -2.71
N ILE A 361 8.55 32.24 -1.74
CA ILE A 361 9.43 31.61 -0.73
C ILE A 361 9.06 30.14 -0.61
N GLN A 362 9.92 29.26 -1.11
CA GLN A 362 9.75 27.82 -1.00
C GLN A 362 10.35 27.32 0.33
N CYS A 363 9.59 26.50 1.08
CA CYS A 363 10.08 25.78 2.25
C CYS A 363 10.24 24.28 1.93
N PRO A 364 11.10 23.53 2.64
CA PRO A 364 11.26 22.09 2.43
C PRO A 364 9.96 21.33 2.71
N SER A 365 9.51 20.51 1.76
CA SER A 365 8.33 19.65 1.96
C SER A 365 8.64 18.51 2.93
N LEU A 366 9.75 17.79 2.72
CA LEU A 366 10.25 16.78 3.64
C LEU A 366 10.89 17.47 4.85
N ILE A 367 10.39 17.17 6.04
CA ILE A 367 10.91 17.68 7.32
C ILE A 367 11.17 16.50 8.27
N PRO A 368 12.08 16.64 9.26
CA PRO A 368 12.17 15.68 10.36
C PRO A 368 10.82 15.56 11.09
N PHE A 369 10.44 14.33 11.43
CA PHE A 369 9.19 14.01 12.11
C PHE A 369 9.06 14.81 13.40
N THR A 370 7.84 15.27 13.69
CA THR A 370 7.58 16.21 14.78
C THR A 370 6.32 15.83 15.54
N SER A 371 6.43 15.77 16.86
CA SER A 371 5.29 15.60 17.78
C SER A 371 4.59 16.93 18.11
N VAL A 372 4.85 18.00 17.36
CA VAL A 372 4.13 19.28 17.51
C VAL A 372 2.72 19.20 16.91
N VAL A 373 2.47 18.28 15.98
CA VAL A 373 1.17 18.06 15.35
C VAL A 373 0.96 16.56 15.15
N ASP A 374 -0.13 16.02 15.71
CA ASP A 374 -0.53 14.64 15.49
C ASP A 374 -1.24 14.49 14.13
N GLU A 375 -0.45 14.51 13.07
CA GLU A 375 -0.92 14.23 11.71
C GLU A 375 -1.07 12.73 11.48
N HIS A 376 -2.24 12.19 11.86
CA HIS A 376 -2.64 10.79 11.67
C HIS A 376 -2.52 10.29 10.21
N ASP A 377 -2.61 11.21 9.24
CA ASP A 377 -2.57 10.98 7.79
C ASP A 377 -1.17 11.29 7.15
N ALA A 378 -0.16 11.67 7.94
CA ALA A 378 1.15 12.07 7.41
C ALA A 378 1.91 10.90 6.79
N VAL A 379 2.61 11.14 5.68
CA VAL A 379 3.50 10.13 5.10
C VAL A 379 4.83 10.17 5.84
N VAL A 380 5.03 9.20 6.74
CA VAL A 380 6.27 9.04 7.51
C VAL A 380 7.26 8.18 6.74
N TYR A 381 8.51 8.64 6.69
CA TYR A 381 9.65 7.99 6.07
C TYR A 381 10.66 7.63 7.17
N LEU A 382 11.15 6.40 7.11
CA LEU A 382 12.42 6.03 7.73
C LEU A 382 13.51 6.22 6.67
N ASP A 383 14.66 6.79 7.04
CA ASP A 383 15.84 6.81 6.18
C ASP A 383 16.85 5.69 6.54
N ARG A 384 18.00 5.67 5.88
CA ARG A 384 19.04 4.65 6.09
C ARG A 384 19.75 4.77 7.43
N ASP A 385 19.80 5.97 7.99
CA ASP A 385 20.35 6.25 9.32
C ASP A 385 19.30 6.01 10.43
N ALA A 386 18.10 5.61 10.02
CA ALA A 386 16.92 5.33 10.82
C ALA A 386 16.37 6.54 11.58
N GLU A 387 16.60 7.74 11.05
CA GLU A 387 15.87 8.93 11.43
C GLU A 387 14.47 8.90 10.81
N LEU A 388 13.51 9.55 11.50
CA LEU A 388 12.15 9.69 11.00
C LEU A 388 12.00 11.07 10.37
N SER A 389 11.62 11.08 9.10
CA SER A 389 11.15 12.26 8.38
C SER A 389 9.66 12.11 8.05
N CYS A 390 8.95 13.20 7.80
CA CYS A 390 7.61 13.16 7.25
C CYS A 390 7.46 14.16 6.09
N LEU A 391 6.53 13.83 5.20
CA LEU A 391 5.86 14.79 4.34
C LEU A 391 4.54 15.17 5.03
N PRO A 392 4.44 16.37 5.64
CA PRO A 392 3.23 16.77 6.33
C PRO A 392 2.04 16.86 5.37
N ARG A 393 0.86 16.49 5.86
CA ARG A 393 -0.41 16.58 5.13
C ARG A 393 -0.69 18.01 4.67
N THR A 394 -0.24 19.00 5.44
CA THR A 394 -0.43 20.44 5.19
C THR A 394 0.91 21.21 5.09
N PRO A 395 1.16 21.93 3.98
CA PRO A 395 2.31 22.85 3.85
C PRO A 395 2.51 23.88 4.98
N ILE A 396 1.45 24.21 5.74
CA ILE A 396 1.53 25.14 6.89
C ILE A 396 2.46 24.59 7.98
N VAL A 397 2.51 23.26 8.20
CA VAL A 397 3.40 22.65 9.21
C VAL A 397 4.87 22.83 8.83
N SER A 398 5.23 22.52 7.58
CA SER A 398 6.57 22.78 7.04
C SER A 398 6.93 24.28 7.08
N TRP A 399 5.96 25.17 6.85
CA TRP A 399 6.15 26.61 6.92
C TRP A 399 6.37 27.13 8.35
N CYS A 400 5.56 26.70 9.32
CA CYS A 400 5.71 27.09 10.73
C CYS A 400 7.06 26.62 11.29
N ARG A 401 7.47 25.37 10.98
CA ARG A 401 8.80 24.86 11.32
C ARG A 401 9.90 25.73 10.70
N PHE A 402 9.77 26.09 9.42
CA PHE A 402 10.77 26.90 8.72
C PHE A 402 10.89 28.32 9.30
N LEU A 403 9.78 28.98 9.65
CA LEU A 403 9.78 30.28 10.34
C LEU A 403 10.34 30.23 11.76
N ALA A 404 10.24 29.09 12.44
CA ALA A 404 10.72 28.92 13.81
C ALA A 404 12.25 28.72 13.90
N LEU A 405 12.92 28.41 12.79
CA LEU A 405 14.37 28.22 12.73
C LEU A 405 15.11 29.47 13.27
N PRO A 406 16.21 29.31 14.04
CA PRO A 406 16.94 30.43 14.62
C PRO A 406 17.37 31.51 13.62
N SER A 407 17.70 31.12 12.38
CA SER A 407 18.03 32.06 11.29
C SER A 407 16.89 32.99 10.91
N ASN A 408 15.64 32.58 11.13
CA ASN A 408 14.43 33.21 10.61
C ASN A 408 13.59 33.90 11.70
N GLN A 409 13.99 33.82 12.97
CA GLN A 409 13.25 34.41 14.11
C GLN A 409 13.13 35.94 14.03
N HIS A 410 14.02 36.60 13.29
CA HIS A 410 13.97 38.05 13.01
C HIS A 410 12.80 38.46 12.09
N VAL A 411 12.13 37.51 11.42
CA VAL A 411 10.98 37.80 10.56
C VAL A 411 9.74 38.01 11.44
N THR A 412 9.22 39.23 11.43
CA THR A 412 8.02 39.67 12.16
C THR A 412 6.86 40.09 11.25
N SER A 413 7.13 40.45 10.00
CA SER A 413 6.12 40.72 8.98
C SER A 413 6.57 40.18 7.63
N LEU A 414 5.67 39.49 6.93
CA LEU A 414 5.96 38.86 5.64
C LEU A 414 4.65 38.52 4.90
N LYS A 415 4.62 38.75 3.59
CA LYS A 415 3.61 38.16 2.69
C LYS A 415 4.29 37.25 1.70
N ARG A 416 3.90 35.98 1.63
CA ARG A 416 4.51 35.02 0.71
C ARG A 416 3.50 34.19 -0.06
N TYR A 417 3.94 33.68 -1.19
CA TYR A 417 3.30 32.58 -1.89
C TYR A 417 4.32 31.48 -2.19
N CYS A 418 3.86 30.24 -2.32
CA CYS A 418 4.69 29.13 -2.81
C CYS A 418 3.86 28.07 -3.53
N ILE A 419 4.47 27.36 -4.47
CA ILE A 419 3.87 26.23 -5.17
C ILE A 419 4.51 24.95 -4.62
N GLN A 420 3.70 24.01 -4.15
CA GLN A 420 4.17 22.71 -3.65
C GLN A 420 3.46 21.55 -4.34
N ASN A 421 4.10 20.39 -4.31
CA ASN A 421 3.45 19.14 -4.69
C ASN A 421 2.51 18.67 -3.58
N LYS A 422 1.38 18.06 -3.95
CA LYS A 422 0.40 17.51 -3.02
C LYS A 422 1.00 16.36 -2.23
N GLN A 423 1.11 16.53 -0.91
CA GLN A 423 1.78 15.61 0.00
C GLN A 423 0.83 14.48 0.47
N ARG A 424 0.39 13.62 -0.45
CA ARG A 424 -0.42 12.42 -0.14
C ARG A 424 -0.03 11.24 -1.03
N MET A 425 0.00 10.02 -0.46
CA MET A 425 0.23 8.80 -1.23
C MET A 425 -0.73 8.68 -2.42
N MET A 426 -0.19 8.30 -3.59
CA MET A 426 -0.92 8.01 -4.84
C MET A 426 -1.72 9.17 -5.48
N GLN A 427 -1.68 10.39 -4.94
CA GLN A 427 -2.35 11.57 -5.51
C GLN A 427 -1.34 12.63 -5.99
N ALA A 428 -1.06 12.64 -7.30
CA ALA A 428 -0.33 13.75 -7.93
C ALA A 428 -1.21 15.01 -8.02
N GLY A 429 -0.60 16.18 -7.82
CA GLY A 429 -1.26 17.49 -7.92
C GLY A 429 -0.39 18.61 -7.36
N SER A 430 -0.78 19.85 -7.65
CA SER A 430 -0.09 21.05 -7.17
C SER A 430 -0.97 21.83 -6.19
N ILE A 431 -0.36 22.34 -5.12
CA ILE A 431 -0.98 23.22 -4.13
C ILE A 431 -0.33 24.59 -4.23
N PHE A 432 -1.14 25.64 -4.40
CA PHE A 432 -0.70 27.02 -4.30
C PHE A 432 -0.96 27.53 -2.88
N CYS A 433 0.07 27.91 -2.14
CA CYS A 433 -0.04 28.40 -0.77
C CYS A 433 0.12 29.92 -0.74
N LEU A 434 -0.69 30.60 0.07
CA LEU A 434 -0.65 32.02 0.39
C LEU A 434 -0.48 32.14 1.90
N ASP A 435 0.49 32.91 2.39
CA ASP A 435 0.70 33.11 3.83
C ASP A 435 1.01 34.59 4.12
N ILE A 436 0.39 35.13 5.17
CA ILE A 436 0.61 36.49 5.68
C ILE A 436 0.95 36.40 7.17
N ILE A 437 2.06 37.02 7.55
CA ILE A 437 2.58 37.13 8.91
C ILE A 437 2.63 38.63 9.28
N SER A 438 2.22 38.97 10.50
CA SER A 438 2.35 40.32 11.08
C SER A 438 2.67 40.24 12.59
N PRO A 439 3.06 41.37 13.21
CA PRO A 439 3.05 41.50 14.67
C PRO A 439 1.67 41.16 15.26
N ARG A 440 1.65 40.71 16.53
CA ARG A 440 0.42 40.26 17.20
C ARG A 440 -0.62 41.36 17.38
N ASP A 441 -0.18 42.61 17.53
CA ASP A 441 -1.05 43.77 17.80
C ASP A 441 -2.10 44.01 16.69
N ASP A 442 -1.83 43.54 15.46
CA ASP A 442 -2.70 43.64 14.29
C ASP A 442 -3.42 42.31 13.96
N ALA A 443 -3.91 41.58 14.97
CA ALA A 443 -4.31 40.16 14.87
C ALA A 443 -5.24 39.78 13.68
N LEU A 444 -6.22 40.63 13.34
CA LEU A 444 -7.18 40.41 12.24
C LEU A 444 -6.70 40.93 10.87
N THR A 445 -5.63 41.71 10.81
CA THR A 445 -5.12 42.28 9.55
C THR A 445 -4.62 41.23 8.55
N PRO A 446 -3.92 40.14 8.96
CA PRO A 446 -3.64 39.01 8.08
C PRO A 446 -4.91 38.39 7.48
N ASP A 447 -5.95 38.17 8.29
CA ASP A 447 -7.20 37.56 7.85
C ASP A 447 -7.93 38.44 6.82
N ALA A 448 -8.07 39.74 7.10
CA ALA A 448 -8.67 40.70 6.18
C ALA A 448 -7.91 40.78 4.86
N LYS A 449 -6.57 40.76 4.89
CA LYS A 449 -5.74 40.81 3.68
C LYS A 449 -5.78 39.50 2.89
N VAL A 450 -5.88 38.35 3.56
CA VAL A 450 -6.12 37.06 2.90
C VAL A 450 -7.47 37.07 2.19
N LEU A 451 -8.53 37.58 2.83
CA LEU A 451 -9.86 37.70 2.22
C LEU A 451 -9.86 38.58 0.97
N GLU A 452 -9.20 39.75 1.00
CA GLU A 452 -9.02 40.61 -0.17
C GLU A 452 -8.38 39.85 -1.34
N ILE A 453 -7.26 39.16 -1.10
CA ILE A 453 -6.58 38.38 -2.15
C ILE A 453 -7.48 37.26 -2.69
N LEU A 454 -8.28 36.61 -1.84
CA LEU A 454 -9.21 35.56 -2.28
C LEU A 454 -10.34 36.10 -3.14
N MET A 455 -10.89 37.29 -2.84
CA MET A 455 -11.89 37.95 -3.68
C MET A 455 -11.29 38.30 -5.04
N ASP A 456 -10.07 38.84 -5.07
CA ASP A 456 -9.38 39.14 -6.31
C ASP A 456 -9.07 37.86 -7.11
N ILE A 457 -8.66 36.75 -6.47
CA ILE A 457 -8.51 35.44 -7.12
C ILE A 457 -9.82 35.00 -7.78
N LEU A 458 -10.94 35.03 -7.05
CA LEU A 458 -12.25 34.64 -7.59
C LEU A 458 -12.65 35.54 -8.77
N SER A 459 -12.36 36.84 -8.71
CA SER A 459 -12.62 37.77 -9.82
C SER A 459 -11.84 37.42 -11.10
N GLN A 460 -10.65 36.83 -11.02
CA GLN A 460 -9.84 36.54 -12.22
C GLN A 460 -10.32 35.31 -13.02
N PHE A 461 -11.17 34.45 -12.46
CA PHE A 461 -11.54 33.18 -13.07
C PHE A 461 -13.04 33.10 -13.41
N PRO A 462 -13.44 33.13 -14.71
CA PRO A 462 -14.85 32.98 -15.07
C PRO A 462 -15.34 31.55 -14.78
N HIS A 463 -16.35 31.45 -13.93
CA HIS A 463 -16.98 30.18 -13.55
C HIS A 463 -18.05 29.75 -14.54
N GLN A 464 -18.34 28.44 -14.63
CA GLN A 464 -19.54 27.95 -15.33
C GLN A 464 -20.79 28.35 -14.55
N GLU A 465 -21.73 29.09 -15.13
CA GLU A 465 -23.10 29.04 -14.61
C GLU A 465 -23.59 27.58 -14.64
N PRO A 466 -24.21 27.09 -13.56
CA PRO A 466 -24.83 27.83 -12.46
C PRO A 466 -23.98 27.84 -11.16
N CYS A 467 -22.66 27.61 -11.26
CA CYS A 467 -21.76 27.53 -10.11
C CYS A 467 -21.51 28.92 -9.50
N LYS A 468 -22.11 29.18 -8.33
CA LYS A 468 -21.87 30.42 -7.59
C LYS A 468 -20.61 30.29 -6.71
N PRO A 469 -19.55 31.10 -6.89
CA PRO A 469 -18.39 31.07 -6.01
C PRO A 469 -18.76 31.57 -4.61
N ALA A 470 -18.08 31.07 -3.59
CA ALA A 470 -18.18 31.60 -2.23
C ALA A 470 -16.93 31.32 -1.39
N ILE A 471 -16.68 32.23 -0.44
CA ILE A 471 -15.72 32.10 0.65
C ILE A 471 -16.54 31.80 1.91
N ARG A 472 -16.37 30.60 2.47
CA ARG A 472 -17.03 30.18 3.72
C ARG A 472 -16.09 30.39 4.89
N LEU A 473 -16.60 30.95 5.99
CA LEU A 473 -15.85 31.33 7.18
C LEU A 473 -16.47 30.78 8.45
N THR A 474 -15.63 30.41 9.41
CA THR A 474 -16.02 30.19 10.81
C THR A 474 -14.84 30.59 11.71
N HIS A 475 -14.90 30.31 13.00
CA HIS A 475 -13.82 30.52 13.95
C HIS A 475 -13.56 29.23 14.74
N SER A 476 -12.30 28.79 14.86
CA SER A 476 -11.97 27.47 15.45
C SER A 476 -12.47 27.30 16.88
N GLN A 477 -12.32 28.34 17.71
CA GLN A 477 -12.85 28.38 19.08
C GLN A 477 -14.36 28.04 19.19
N ILE A 478 -15.20 28.43 18.22
CA ILE A 478 -16.63 28.10 18.23
C ILE A 478 -16.82 26.58 18.12
N MET A 479 -16.04 25.93 17.25
CA MET A 479 -16.08 24.48 17.09
C MET A 479 -15.50 23.75 18.31
N ASP A 480 -14.41 24.24 18.90
CA ASP A 480 -13.84 23.63 20.11
C ASP A 480 -14.73 23.77 21.34
N ASP A 481 -15.40 24.92 21.53
CA ASP A 481 -16.37 25.11 22.61
C ASP A 481 -17.60 24.21 22.41
N LEU A 482 -18.11 24.06 21.17
CA LEU A 482 -19.20 23.13 20.84
C LEU A 482 -18.80 21.67 21.09
N LEU A 483 -17.64 21.24 20.59
CA LEU A 483 -17.16 19.86 20.74
C LEU A 483 -16.82 19.51 22.19
N GLY A 484 -16.27 20.45 22.96
CA GLY A 484 -16.04 20.28 24.39
C GLY A 484 -17.34 20.05 25.16
N VAL A 485 -18.40 20.81 24.86
CA VAL A 485 -19.74 20.64 25.46
C VAL A 485 -20.41 19.35 24.99
N CYS A 486 -20.18 18.91 23.75
CA CYS A 486 -20.61 17.60 23.26
C CYS A 486 -19.79 16.41 23.80
N GLY A 487 -18.81 16.64 24.69
CA GLY A 487 -17.99 15.60 25.31
C GLY A 487 -16.97 14.95 24.38
N VAL A 488 -16.64 15.56 23.23
CA VAL A 488 -15.70 14.98 22.25
C VAL A 488 -14.24 15.22 22.69
N PRO A 489 -13.45 14.15 22.96
CA PRO A 489 -12.04 14.28 23.36
C PRO A 489 -11.20 14.99 22.30
N GLU A 490 -10.21 15.78 22.72
CA GLU A 490 -9.35 16.57 21.82
C GLU A 490 -8.71 15.73 20.71
N GLU A 491 -8.22 14.53 21.06
CA GLU A 491 -7.64 13.55 20.14
C GLU A 491 -8.59 13.16 18.99
N ALA A 492 -9.89 13.05 19.27
CA ALA A 492 -10.91 12.64 18.31
C ALA A 492 -11.43 13.81 17.45
N ARG A 493 -11.18 15.08 17.83
CA ARG A 493 -11.81 16.25 17.18
C ARG A 493 -11.43 16.44 15.71
N HIS A 494 -10.21 16.06 15.32
CA HIS A 494 -9.77 16.14 13.92
C HIS A 494 -10.64 15.26 13.01
N ASP A 495 -10.83 14.00 13.41
CA ASP A 495 -11.57 13.02 12.60
C ASP A 495 -13.07 13.28 12.66
N PHE A 496 -13.58 13.69 13.82
CA PHE A 496 -14.94 14.16 14.00
C PHE A 496 -15.27 15.32 13.05
N ALA A 497 -14.40 16.34 12.98
CA ALA A 497 -14.53 17.45 12.05
C ALA A 497 -14.38 17.02 10.58
N GLY A 498 -13.55 16.00 10.30
CA GLY A 498 -13.48 15.35 8.99
C GLY A 498 -14.82 14.77 8.54
N VAL A 499 -15.60 14.18 9.46
CA VAL A 499 -16.97 13.71 9.20
C VAL A 499 -17.95 14.89 9.06
N VAL A 500 -17.83 15.94 9.88
CA VAL A 500 -18.69 17.14 9.78
C VAL A 500 -18.48 17.89 8.45
N ASP A 501 -17.26 18.02 7.93
CA ASP A 501 -16.96 18.60 6.60
C ASP A 501 -17.59 17.79 5.44
N THR A 502 -18.11 16.58 5.70
CA THR A 502 -18.95 15.85 4.73
C THR A 502 -20.37 16.39 4.60
N LEU A 503 -20.83 17.30 5.48
CA LEU A 503 -22.15 17.98 5.39
C LEU A 503 -22.37 18.68 4.07
N ARG A 504 -21.29 19.16 3.44
CA ARG A 504 -21.40 19.73 2.10
C ARG A 504 -22.00 18.72 1.10
N LYS A 505 -21.77 17.40 1.23
CA LYS A 505 -22.18 16.34 0.29
C LYS A 505 -23.22 15.35 0.84
N SER A 506 -23.65 15.47 2.09
CA SER A 506 -24.52 14.49 2.76
C SER A 506 -25.43 15.17 3.76
N SER A 507 -26.64 14.64 3.95
CA SER A 507 -27.61 15.23 4.88
C SER A 507 -27.13 15.10 6.34
N TRP A 508 -27.59 16.03 7.18
CA TRP A 508 -27.36 15.98 8.63
C TRP A 508 -27.76 14.62 9.22
N SER A 509 -28.85 14.01 8.75
CA SER A 509 -29.31 12.68 9.20
C SER A 509 -28.28 11.55 8.99
N THR A 510 -27.60 11.50 7.83
CA THR A 510 -26.56 10.50 7.56
C THR A 510 -25.31 10.76 8.41
N ILE A 511 -24.99 12.02 8.66
CA ILE A 511 -23.81 12.40 9.43
C ILE A 511 -24.04 12.17 10.92
N LYS A 512 -25.23 12.48 11.45
CA LYS A 512 -25.68 12.12 12.80
C LYS A 512 -25.47 10.63 13.08
N GLN A 513 -25.90 9.77 12.15
CA GLN A 513 -25.73 8.31 12.26
C GLN A 513 -24.25 7.89 12.28
N LYS A 514 -23.38 8.50 11.45
CA LYS A 514 -21.95 8.21 11.48
C LYS A 514 -21.29 8.67 12.77
N LEU A 515 -21.56 9.90 13.22
CA LEU A 515 -20.99 10.45 14.43
C LEU A 515 -21.39 9.64 15.68
N ALA A 516 -22.65 9.18 15.75
CA ALA A 516 -23.11 8.25 16.78
C ALA A 516 -22.37 6.90 16.72
N ALA A 517 -22.19 6.33 15.51
CA ALA A 517 -21.60 5.00 15.33
C ALA A 517 -20.06 4.96 15.48
N GLU A 518 -19.36 6.01 15.06
CA GLU A 518 -17.89 6.09 15.04
C GLU A 518 -17.34 6.69 16.35
N PHE A 519 -18.03 7.64 16.98
CA PHE A 519 -17.55 8.39 18.15
C PHE A 519 -18.41 8.21 19.42
N GLY A 520 -19.53 7.48 19.35
CA GLY A 520 -20.37 7.18 20.52
C GLY A 520 -21.09 8.39 21.13
N VAL A 521 -21.20 9.51 20.40
CA VAL A 521 -21.76 10.76 20.93
C VAL A 521 -23.27 10.65 21.17
N GLU A 522 -23.72 11.16 22.32
CA GLU A 522 -25.12 11.11 22.73
C GLU A 522 -26.07 11.89 21.80
N GLU A 523 -27.30 11.40 21.68
CA GLU A 523 -28.34 11.96 20.80
C GLU A 523 -28.65 13.44 21.08
N VAL A 524 -28.52 13.87 22.34
CA VAL A 524 -28.72 15.28 22.77
C VAL A 524 -27.59 16.17 22.28
N ALA A 525 -26.33 15.73 22.42
CA ALA A 525 -25.16 16.44 21.91
C ALA A 525 -25.16 16.51 20.38
N LEU A 526 -25.59 15.45 19.70
CA LEU A 526 -25.80 15.47 18.25
C LEU A 526 -26.96 16.38 17.83
N GLN A 527 -28.03 16.48 18.62
CA GLN A 527 -29.12 17.42 18.35
C GLN A 527 -28.65 18.88 18.45
N LEU A 528 -27.92 19.21 19.52
CA LEU A 528 -27.26 20.51 19.72
C LEU A 528 -26.36 20.86 18.53
N LEU A 529 -25.46 19.95 18.15
CA LEU A 529 -24.52 20.16 17.06
C LEU A 529 -25.24 20.39 15.72
N GLY A 530 -26.31 19.63 15.45
CA GLY A 530 -27.13 19.80 14.25
C GLY A 530 -27.83 21.16 14.17
N GLU A 531 -28.31 21.68 15.29
CA GLU A 531 -28.94 23.01 15.36
C GLU A 531 -27.95 24.15 15.06
N VAL A 532 -26.70 24.04 15.52
CA VAL A 532 -25.69 25.09 15.38
C VAL A 532 -24.92 25.00 14.05
N VAL A 533 -24.45 23.82 13.67
CA VAL A 533 -23.57 23.64 12.49
C VAL A 533 -24.27 23.95 11.16
N GLN A 534 -25.61 23.92 11.13
CA GLN A 534 -26.41 24.31 9.97
C GLN A 534 -26.65 25.83 9.85
N LEU A 535 -26.24 26.63 10.84
CA LEU A 535 -26.36 28.09 10.78
C LEU A 535 -25.39 28.69 9.76
N LYS A 536 -25.93 29.56 8.90
CA LYS A 536 -25.17 30.32 7.91
C LYS A 536 -25.80 31.70 7.66
N CYS A 537 -24.99 32.72 7.44
CA CYS A 537 -25.40 34.05 7.02
C CYS A 537 -24.32 34.72 6.17
N ARG A 538 -24.61 35.88 5.57
CA ARG A 538 -23.57 36.67 4.91
C ARG A 538 -22.71 37.38 5.95
N LEU A 539 -21.41 37.52 5.71
CA LEU A 539 -20.51 38.20 6.63
C LEU A 539 -20.85 39.70 6.78
N ASP A 540 -21.34 40.36 5.73
CA ASP A 540 -21.71 41.78 5.77
C ASP A 540 -23.06 42.05 6.48
N ASP A 541 -23.86 41.02 6.74
CA ASP A 541 -25.08 41.14 7.53
C ASP A 541 -24.77 40.99 9.04
N LEU A 542 -24.36 42.11 9.64
CA LEU A 542 -24.06 42.19 11.07
C LEU A 542 -25.24 41.80 11.97
N ASN A 543 -26.49 41.96 11.49
CA ASN A 543 -27.69 41.57 12.26
C ASN A 543 -27.87 40.05 12.24
N ALA A 544 -27.76 39.41 11.07
CA ALA A 544 -27.82 37.96 10.95
C ALA A 544 -26.63 37.26 11.64
N LEU A 545 -25.43 37.87 11.64
CA LEU A 545 -24.28 37.43 12.45
C LEU A 545 -24.59 37.50 13.96
N LYS A 546 -25.25 38.57 14.41
CA LYS A 546 -25.65 38.71 15.81
C LYS A 546 -26.70 37.65 16.20
N GLU A 547 -27.71 37.44 15.37
CA GLU A 547 -28.71 36.39 15.56
C GLU A 547 -28.08 34.98 15.58
N MET A 548 -27.07 34.73 14.74
CA MET A 548 -26.29 33.49 14.76
C MET A 548 -25.54 33.31 16.09
N SER A 549 -24.92 34.35 16.65
CA SER A 549 -24.29 34.28 17.97
C SER A 549 -25.32 34.00 19.06
N GLU A 550 -26.43 34.75 19.08
CA GLU A 550 -27.50 34.58 20.08
C GLU A 550 -28.08 33.16 20.07
N LYS A 551 -28.33 32.57 18.89
CA LYS A 551 -28.76 31.16 18.73
C LYS A 551 -27.70 30.18 19.22
N THR A 552 -26.43 30.40 18.88
CA THR A 552 -25.31 29.52 19.28
C THR A 552 -25.11 29.53 20.80
N LEU A 553 -25.12 30.71 21.43
CA LEU A 553 -25.02 30.86 22.88
C LEU A 553 -26.24 30.27 23.61
N ALA A 554 -27.45 30.44 23.07
CA ALA A 554 -28.66 29.81 23.62
C ALA A 554 -28.61 28.27 23.54
N ALA A 555 -28.00 27.73 22.49
CA ALA A 555 -27.74 26.30 22.35
C ALA A 555 -26.73 25.81 23.42
N LEU A 556 -25.57 26.46 23.52
CA LEU A 556 -24.54 26.15 24.53
C LEU A 556 -25.10 26.20 25.97
N ARG A 557 -25.91 27.21 26.30
CA ARG A 557 -26.58 27.34 27.61
C ARG A 557 -27.51 26.16 27.92
N ARG A 558 -28.32 25.71 26.94
CA ARG A 558 -29.20 24.52 27.11
C ARG A 558 -28.41 23.25 27.38
N ALA A 559 -27.20 23.14 26.82
CA ALA A 559 -26.29 22.02 27.04
C ALA A 559 -25.39 22.16 28.29
N GLY A 560 -25.64 23.15 29.15
CA GLY A 560 -24.91 23.31 30.42
C GLY A 560 -23.50 23.91 30.29
N ALA A 561 -23.18 24.57 29.17
CA ALA A 561 -21.87 25.20 28.97
C ALA A 561 -21.55 26.25 30.06
N ALA A 562 -20.35 26.18 30.63
CA ALA A 562 -19.87 27.11 31.65
C ALA A 562 -19.73 28.56 31.11
N ALA A 563 -19.70 29.54 32.01
CA ALA A 563 -19.74 30.96 31.65
C ALA A 563 -18.49 31.44 30.88
N ASP A 564 -17.34 30.81 31.12
CA ASP A 564 -16.09 31.03 30.38
C ASP A 564 -16.20 30.54 28.92
N VAL A 565 -16.81 29.37 28.69
CA VAL A 565 -17.09 28.81 27.36
C VAL A 565 -17.95 29.80 26.56
N GLN A 566 -19.05 30.27 27.15
CA GLN A 566 -19.93 31.25 26.53
C GLN A 566 -19.21 32.58 26.22
N THR A 567 -18.29 33.01 27.09
CA THR A 567 -17.51 34.24 26.90
C THR A 567 -16.52 34.11 25.74
N ARG A 568 -15.80 32.97 25.63
CA ARG A 568 -14.89 32.71 24.50
C ARG A 568 -15.63 32.57 23.18
N THR A 569 -16.78 31.89 23.16
CA THR A 569 -17.62 31.79 21.96
C THR A 569 -18.10 33.17 21.51
N GLU A 570 -18.57 34.04 22.42
CA GLU A 570 -18.96 35.40 22.07
C GLU A 570 -17.76 36.25 21.59
N GLN A 571 -16.56 36.08 22.17
CA GLN A 571 -15.34 36.72 21.66
C GLN A 571 -15.03 36.32 20.21
N ALA A 572 -15.17 35.03 19.86
CA ALA A 572 -15.01 34.54 18.49
C ALA A 572 -16.04 35.15 17.51
N PHE A 573 -17.29 35.38 17.95
CA PHE A 573 -18.29 36.12 17.15
C PHE A 573 -17.99 37.63 17.07
N ASN A 574 -17.35 38.24 18.08
CA ASN A 574 -16.85 39.61 17.99
C ASN A 574 -15.75 39.72 16.91
N GLU A 575 -14.79 38.80 16.86
CA GLU A 575 -13.76 38.78 15.81
C GLU A 575 -14.36 38.64 14.40
N LEU A 576 -15.40 37.82 14.21
CA LEU A 576 -16.11 37.72 12.93
C LEU A 576 -16.81 39.05 12.54
N ARG A 577 -17.41 39.75 13.52
CA ARG A 577 -18.05 41.07 13.29
C ARG A 577 -17.03 42.19 13.04
N GLU A 578 -15.86 42.12 13.67
CA GLU A 578 -14.75 43.03 13.40
C GLU A 578 -14.16 42.78 12.00
N LEU A 579 -13.95 41.51 11.61
CA LEU A 579 -13.52 41.14 10.27
C LEU A 579 -14.50 41.61 9.19
N ALA A 580 -15.81 41.48 9.42
CA ALA A 580 -16.86 42.02 8.56
C ALA A 580 -16.70 43.54 8.37
N THR A 581 -16.43 44.26 9.45
CA THR A 581 -16.23 45.72 9.43
C THR A 581 -14.94 46.09 8.67
N LEU A 582 -13.84 45.37 8.91
CA LEU A 582 -12.55 45.55 8.23
C LEU A 582 -12.59 45.18 6.73
N THR A 583 -13.55 44.37 6.29
CA THR A 583 -13.68 43.94 4.89
C THR A 583 -14.88 44.54 4.15
N GLY A 584 -15.71 45.35 4.82
CA GLY A 584 -16.93 45.94 4.27
C GLY A 584 -16.73 46.91 3.10
N PHE A 585 -15.50 47.39 2.85
CA PHE A 585 -15.16 48.22 1.69
C PHE A 585 -14.79 47.41 0.43
N LEU A 586 -14.67 46.08 0.52
CA LEU A 586 -14.28 45.23 -0.61
C LEU A 586 -15.42 45.08 -1.62
N CYS A 587 -15.09 44.99 -2.91
CA CYS A 587 -16.05 45.16 -4.01
C CYS A 587 -17.10 44.05 -4.19
N SER A 588 -17.15 43.00 -3.35
CA SER A 588 -18.17 41.95 -3.41
C SER A 588 -18.37 41.22 -2.06
N PRO A 589 -18.92 41.89 -1.02
CA PRO A 589 -19.09 41.29 0.31
C PRO A 589 -20.05 40.08 0.31
N SER A 590 -20.98 40.06 -0.66
CA SER A 590 -21.95 38.98 -0.89
C SER A 590 -21.35 37.60 -1.19
N LEU A 591 -20.06 37.53 -1.53
CA LEU A 591 -19.33 36.27 -1.73
C LEU A 591 -18.91 35.60 -0.41
N VAL A 592 -18.96 36.32 0.71
CA VAL A 592 -18.44 35.85 2.00
C VAL A 592 -19.59 35.42 2.91
N ILE A 593 -19.54 34.17 3.34
CA ILE A 593 -20.59 33.50 4.11
C ILE A 593 -19.99 33.01 5.42
N ALA A 594 -20.51 33.49 6.55
CA ALA A 594 -20.28 32.83 7.83
C ALA A 594 -21.09 31.52 7.84
N ASP A 595 -20.41 30.39 8.00
CA ASP A 595 -20.97 29.04 7.87
C ASP A 595 -20.28 28.12 8.87
N LEU A 596 -21.00 27.76 9.94
CA LEU A 596 -20.45 26.98 11.06
C LEU A 596 -20.12 25.52 10.67
N SER A 597 -20.50 25.05 9.47
CA SER A 597 -20.05 23.77 8.90
C SER A 597 -18.63 23.78 8.34
N CYS A 598 -17.95 24.93 8.31
CA CYS A 598 -16.58 25.11 7.80
C CYS A 598 -15.49 24.52 8.73
N THR A 599 -15.55 23.22 8.99
CA THR A 599 -14.76 22.51 10.02
C THR A 599 -13.50 21.83 9.49
N ARG A 600 -13.20 21.97 8.20
CA ARG A 600 -12.08 21.28 7.55
C ARG A 600 -10.73 21.73 8.09
N ASP A 601 -9.96 20.78 8.62
CA ASP A 601 -8.61 21.01 9.16
C ASP A 601 -8.57 22.03 10.31
N TYR A 602 -9.71 22.28 10.97
CA TYR A 602 -9.87 23.41 11.89
C TYR A 602 -8.94 23.36 13.11
N THR A 603 -8.50 22.16 13.52
CA THR A 603 -7.57 21.93 14.63
C THR A 603 -6.15 22.47 14.38
N LEU A 604 -5.83 22.88 13.15
CA LEU A 604 -4.60 23.59 12.81
C LEU A 604 -4.71 25.11 13.03
N TYR A 605 -5.91 25.63 13.24
CA TYR A 605 -6.21 27.05 13.27
C TYR A 605 -6.61 27.53 14.67
N SER A 606 -6.22 28.76 15.00
CA SER A 606 -6.41 29.42 16.30
C SER A 606 -7.16 30.74 16.16
N GLY A 607 -8.13 30.79 15.25
CA GLY A 607 -8.90 31.97 14.90
C GLY A 607 -9.83 31.69 13.74
N ILE A 608 -9.87 32.61 12.77
CA ILE A 608 -10.67 32.49 11.55
C ILE A 608 -10.27 31.24 10.74
N CYS A 609 -11.25 30.42 10.39
CA CYS A 609 -11.12 29.27 9.49
C CYS A 609 -11.76 29.63 8.14
N ILE A 610 -11.09 29.30 7.03
CA ILE A 610 -11.45 29.72 5.67
C ILE A 610 -11.58 28.50 4.75
N GLN A 611 -12.65 28.46 3.96
CA GLN A 611 -12.81 27.48 2.87
C GLN A 611 -13.36 28.15 1.61
N VAL A 612 -12.67 28.00 0.48
CA VAL A 612 -13.05 28.61 -0.80
C VAL A 612 -13.49 27.54 -1.79
N GLY A 613 -14.55 27.84 -2.53
CA GLY A 613 -15.21 26.88 -3.39
C GLY A 613 -16.37 27.49 -4.17
N TYR A 614 -17.25 26.62 -4.64
CA TYR A 614 -18.41 26.96 -5.44
C TYR A 614 -19.60 26.09 -5.04
N TYR A 615 -20.79 26.68 -5.04
CA TYR A 615 -22.04 25.95 -4.91
C TYR A 615 -22.45 25.40 -6.26
N THR A 616 -22.50 24.08 -6.36
CA THR A 616 -23.21 23.38 -7.46
C THR A 616 -24.70 23.24 -7.10
N HIS A 617 -25.53 22.80 -8.05
CA HIS A 617 -26.92 22.43 -7.78
C HIS A 617 -27.13 21.34 -6.70
N LYS A 618 -26.07 20.63 -6.30
CA LYS A 618 -26.16 19.50 -5.35
C LYS A 618 -25.45 19.78 -4.03
N HIS A 619 -24.32 20.47 -4.08
CA HIS A 619 -23.43 20.65 -2.93
C HIS A 619 -22.37 21.73 -3.17
N PHE A 620 -21.75 22.20 -2.07
CA PHE A 620 -20.54 23.02 -2.12
C PHE A 620 -19.30 22.15 -2.39
N GLU A 621 -18.49 22.50 -3.39
CA GLU A 621 -17.17 21.89 -3.64
C GLU A 621 -16.06 22.87 -3.28
N SER A 622 -15.19 22.45 -2.36
CA SER A 622 -14.02 23.22 -1.92
C SER A 622 -12.79 22.88 -2.76
N PHE A 623 -12.17 23.92 -3.34
CA PHE A 623 -10.84 23.86 -3.94
C PHE A 623 -9.76 24.50 -3.06
N ALA A 624 -10.10 25.30 -2.05
CA ALA A 624 -9.14 25.82 -1.08
C ALA A 624 -9.60 25.71 0.37
N CYS A 625 -8.64 25.65 1.30
CA CYS A 625 -8.84 25.76 2.74
C CYS A 625 -7.65 26.46 3.42
N GLY A 626 -7.89 27.10 4.56
CA GLY A 626 -6.91 27.91 5.29
C GLY A 626 -7.48 28.48 6.58
N GLY A 627 -6.75 29.42 7.18
CA GLY A 627 -7.14 30.10 8.40
C GLY A 627 -5.97 30.74 9.15
N ARG A 628 -6.26 31.31 10.33
CA ARG A 628 -5.26 31.84 11.26
C ARG A 628 -4.57 30.70 12.02
N TYR A 629 -3.25 30.66 12.05
CA TYR A 629 -2.45 29.59 12.67
C TYR A 629 -1.33 30.10 13.61
N ASP A 630 -1.55 31.25 14.23
CA ASP A 630 -0.62 31.90 15.17
C ASP A 630 -0.21 30.99 16.35
N ALA A 631 -1.13 30.22 16.92
CA ALA A 631 -0.81 29.27 18.00
C ALA A 631 0.11 28.12 17.51
N LEU A 632 -0.08 27.64 16.29
CA LEU A 632 0.78 26.61 15.69
C LEU A 632 2.20 27.13 15.45
N LEU A 633 2.32 28.34 14.90
CA LEU A 633 3.61 29.02 14.73
C LEU A 633 4.30 29.26 16.07
N HIS A 634 3.55 29.67 17.10
CA HIS A 634 4.06 29.86 18.45
C HIS A 634 4.57 28.55 19.07
N ARG A 635 3.83 27.43 18.93
CA ARG A 635 4.28 26.09 19.40
C ARG A 635 5.62 25.68 18.79
N PHE A 636 5.81 25.89 17.48
CA PHE A 636 7.09 25.61 16.82
C PHE A 636 8.22 26.53 17.32
N ARG A 637 7.97 27.83 17.51
CA ARG A 637 8.96 28.78 18.06
C ARG A 637 9.34 28.44 19.51
N LEU A 638 8.37 28.08 20.36
CA LEU A 638 8.60 27.60 21.73
C LEU A 638 9.45 26.32 21.76
N GLN A 639 9.16 25.33 20.89
CA GLN A 639 9.94 24.10 20.82
C GLN A 639 11.41 24.39 20.46
N GLN A 640 11.65 25.21 19.44
CA GLN A 640 12.99 25.64 19.05
C GLN A 640 13.71 26.41 20.17
N HIS A 641 13.00 27.28 20.89
CA HIS A 641 13.56 28.04 22.02
C HIS A 641 13.98 27.12 23.18
N ARG A 642 13.14 26.13 23.55
CA ARG A 642 13.45 25.14 24.59
C ARG A 642 14.64 24.26 24.24
N ILE A 643 14.70 23.76 23.00
CA ILE A 643 15.86 22.98 22.50
C ILE A 643 17.14 23.81 22.59
N ARG A 644 17.08 25.08 22.18
CA ARG A 644 18.22 25.99 22.25
C ARG A 644 18.68 26.27 23.68
N GLN A 645 17.77 26.54 24.61
CA GLN A 645 18.10 26.72 26.04
C GLN A 645 18.79 25.48 26.62
N HIS A 646 18.32 24.28 26.27
CA HIS A 646 18.91 23.01 26.70
C HIS A 646 20.35 22.84 26.16
N ILE A 647 20.59 23.13 24.87
CA ILE A 647 21.93 23.08 24.26
C ILE A 647 22.86 24.16 24.84
N GLU A 648 22.37 25.37 25.09
CA GLU A 648 23.15 26.49 25.64
C GLU A 648 23.34 26.40 27.18
N GLY A 649 22.79 25.38 27.86
CA GLY A 649 22.89 25.20 29.31
C GLY A 649 22.19 26.30 30.12
N ARG A 650 21.21 27.00 29.54
CA ARG A 650 20.51 28.14 30.15
C ARG A 650 19.23 27.70 30.86
N ALA A 651 18.92 28.36 31.98
CA ALA A 651 17.66 28.18 32.67
C ALA A 651 16.46 28.49 31.74
N PRO A 652 15.30 27.82 31.91
CA PRO A 652 14.11 28.10 31.12
C PRO A 652 13.54 29.49 31.47
N GLY A 653 13.91 30.48 30.67
CA GLY A 653 13.49 31.87 30.83
C GLY A 653 13.72 32.67 29.55
N GLY A 654 12.67 33.36 29.09
CA GLY A 654 12.67 34.15 27.86
C GLY A 654 11.28 34.19 27.23
N THR A 655 10.86 35.37 26.75
CA THR A 655 9.65 35.52 25.95
C THR A 655 9.96 35.23 24.49
N VAL A 656 9.10 34.42 23.85
CA VAL A 656 9.14 34.19 22.40
C VAL A 656 8.28 35.24 21.72
N THR A 657 8.76 35.83 20.62
CA THR A 657 7.97 36.79 19.84
C THR A 657 6.77 36.08 19.21
N GLU A 658 5.58 36.38 19.72
CA GLU A 658 4.29 36.00 19.16
C GLU A 658 4.01 36.82 17.89
N LEU A 659 3.38 36.20 16.89
CA LEU A 659 3.04 36.81 15.62
C LEU A 659 1.65 36.36 15.20
N ALA A 660 0.86 37.25 14.60
CA ALA A 660 -0.35 36.86 13.91
C ALA A 660 0.02 36.25 12.55
N ALA A 661 -0.62 35.15 12.18
CA ALA A 661 -0.32 34.40 10.97
C ALA A 661 -1.61 33.83 10.37
N SER A 662 -1.89 34.13 9.11
CA SER A 662 -3.07 33.61 8.39
C SER A 662 -2.70 33.24 6.96
N GLY A 663 -3.28 32.17 6.43
CA GLY A 663 -2.92 31.66 5.11
C GLY A 663 -3.87 30.60 4.55
N VAL A 664 -3.81 30.39 3.23
CA VAL A 664 -4.74 29.55 2.47
C VAL A 664 -4.00 28.70 1.44
N GLN A 665 -4.46 27.48 1.26
CA GLN A 665 -3.94 26.48 0.33
C GLN A 665 -4.99 26.16 -0.74
N LEU A 666 -4.65 26.40 -2.01
CA LEU A 666 -5.50 26.15 -3.17
C LEU A 666 -5.02 24.88 -3.90
N ASP A 667 -5.90 23.89 -4.05
CA ASP A 667 -5.69 22.73 -4.94
C ASP A 667 -5.89 23.18 -6.39
N ILE A 668 -4.79 23.30 -7.13
CA ILE A 668 -4.80 23.85 -8.49
C ILE A 668 -5.61 22.97 -9.43
N GLY A 669 -5.55 21.64 -9.25
CA GLY A 669 -6.31 20.70 -10.08
C GLY A 669 -7.81 20.92 -9.93
N LYS A 670 -8.28 21.08 -8.69
CA LYS A 670 -9.69 21.41 -8.43
C LYS A 670 -10.09 22.81 -8.91
N LEU A 671 -9.22 23.82 -8.76
CA LEU A 671 -9.49 25.15 -9.28
C LEU A 671 -9.69 25.10 -10.81
N MET A 672 -8.82 24.39 -11.53
CA MET A 672 -8.93 24.18 -12.98
C MET A 672 -10.24 23.51 -13.41
N GLU A 673 -10.82 22.62 -12.59
CA GLU A 673 -12.13 22.01 -12.87
C GLU A 673 -13.29 23.02 -12.86
N THR A 674 -13.11 24.21 -12.26
CA THR A 674 -14.13 25.27 -12.22
C THR A 674 -14.03 26.29 -13.36
N ILE A 675 -12.89 26.34 -14.06
CA ILE A 675 -12.56 27.42 -15.00
C ILE A 675 -13.23 27.13 -16.34
N HIS A 676 -14.24 27.94 -16.72
CA HIS A 676 -14.84 27.85 -18.05
C HIS A 676 -14.10 28.69 -19.10
N VAL A 677 -12.85 28.30 -19.35
CA VAL A 677 -12.11 28.83 -20.50
C VAL A 677 -12.25 27.82 -21.63
N GLU A 678 -13.15 28.12 -22.57
CA GLU A 678 -12.87 27.78 -23.97
C GLU A 678 -11.47 28.33 -24.29
N ILE A 679 -10.48 27.46 -24.44
CA ILE A 679 -9.11 27.86 -24.80
C ILE A 679 -9.05 28.21 -26.29
N GLU A 680 -10.05 28.93 -26.81
CA GLU A 680 -10.08 29.57 -28.13
C GLU A 680 -9.12 30.78 -28.16
N GLY A 681 -7.84 30.48 -27.94
CA GLY A 681 -6.73 31.42 -27.96
C GLY A 681 -6.20 31.90 -26.62
N GLY A 682 -6.47 31.17 -25.53
CA GLY A 682 -5.82 31.35 -24.23
C GLY A 682 -4.31 31.03 -24.24
N TYR A 683 -3.67 31.18 -23.08
CA TYR A 683 -2.23 31.04 -22.91
C TYR A 683 -1.67 29.74 -23.50
N CYS A 684 -0.60 29.88 -24.28
CA CYS A 684 0.21 28.77 -24.78
C CYS A 684 1.68 29.01 -24.38
N ALA A 685 2.39 27.94 -24.06
CA ALA A 685 3.84 27.97 -23.81
C ALA A 685 4.64 28.54 -25.00
N VAL A 686 4.10 28.46 -26.23
CA VAL A 686 4.69 29.02 -27.45
C VAL A 686 3.69 29.97 -28.13
N GLU A 687 4.11 31.20 -28.42
CA GLU A 687 3.30 32.21 -29.12
C GLU A 687 3.55 32.19 -30.63
N VAL A 688 4.76 31.84 -31.06
CA VAL A 688 5.11 31.71 -32.49
C VAL A 688 5.99 30.48 -32.69
N TYR A 689 5.58 29.59 -33.60
CA TYR A 689 6.38 28.46 -34.06
C TYR A 689 7.10 28.82 -35.36
N ILE A 690 8.42 28.65 -35.43
CA ILE A 690 9.19 28.90 -36.67
C ILE A 690 9.36 27.58 -37.42
N CYS A 691 8.99 27.55 -38.70
CA CYS A 691 9.26 26.41 -39.58
C CYS A 691 9.85 26.87 -40.92
N GLY A 692 10.50 25.96 -41.63
CA GLY A 692 11.10 26.21 -42.94
C GLY A 692 10.37 25.48 -44.06
N THR A 693 10.70 25.82 -45.30
CA THR A 693 10.37 24.99 -46.46
C THR A 693 11.45 23.95 -46.73
N SER A 694 11.07 22.83 -47.33
CA SER A 694 11.99 21.76 -47.77
C SER A 694 12.96 22.18 -48.88
N SER A 695 12.77 23.37 -49.47
CA SER A 695 13.67 23.99 -50.45
C SER A 695 14.94 24.61 -49.84
N MET A 696 15.03 24.76 -48.52
CA MET A 696 16.21 25.33 -47.85
C MET A 696 17.18 24.23 -47.38
N HIS A 697 18.49 24.49 -47.49
CA HIS A 697 19.48 23.60 -46.86
C HIS A 697 19.35 23.66 -45.33
N ARG A 698 19.35 22.50 -44.66
CA ARG A 698 19.07 22.38 -43.22
C ARG A 698 19.91 23.34 -42.36
N ASP A 699 21.21 23.43 -42.60
CA ASP A 699 22.10 24.31 -41.82
C ASP A 699 21.82 25.80 -42.04
N GLN A 700 21.40 26.17 -43.26
CA GLN A 700 21.07 27.55 -43.60
C GLN A 700 19.74 27.95 -42.95
N TYR A 701 18.75 27.05 -43.00
CA TYR A 701 17.50 27.18 -42.27
C TYR A 701 17.74 27.30 -40.76
N MET A 702 18.47 26.37 -40.14
CA MET A 702 18.69 26.37 -38.69
C MET A 702 19.44 27.62 -38.21
N LYS A 703 20.44 28.11 -38.96
CA LYS A 703 21.12 29.38 -38.66
C LYS A 703 20.15 30.57 -38.75
N GLY A 704 19.34 30.65 -39.81
CA GLY A 704 18.34 31.72 -39.98
C GLY A 704 17.25 31.70 -38.90
N ALA A 705 16.64 30.55 -38.69
CA ALA A 705 15.59 30.33 -37.69
C ALA A 705 16.08 30.62 -36.26
N SER A 706 17.30 30.20 -35.91
CA SER A 706 17.89 30.50 -34.59
C SER A 706 18.17 31.99 -34.39
N GLY A 707 18.66 32.69 -35.42
CA GLY A 707 18.87 34.14 -35.39
C GLY A 707 17.57 34.93 -35.23
N ILE A 708 16.52 34.50 -35.94
CA ILE A 708 15.16 35.06 -35.84
C ILE A 708 14.57 34.79 -34.46
N ALA A 709 14.62 33.53 -33.97
CA ALA A 709 14.13 33.15 -32.66
C ALA A 709 14.80 33.96 -31.54
N ARG A 710 16.12 34.18 -31.62
CA ARG A 710 16.86 35.02 -30.67
C ARG A 710 16.34 36.46 -30.64
N ARG A 711 16.16 37.11 -31.80
CA ARG A 711 15.63 38.49 -31.86
C ARG A 711 14.21 38.61 -31.32
N LEU A 712 13.34 37.65 -31.61
CA LEU A 712 11.96 37.63 -31.12
C LEU A 712 11.88 37.32 -29.61
N ARG A 713 12.73 36.44 -29.08
CA ARG A 713 12.86 36.17 -27.64
C ARG A 713 13.37 37.39 -26.87
N ILE A 714 14.35 38.13 -27.41
CA ILE A 714 14.82 39.41 -26.83
C ILE A 714 13.68 40.44 -26.74
N ALA A 715 12.74 40.42 -27.69
CA ALA A 715 11.55 41.27 -27.67
C ALA A 715 10.41 40.77 -26.74
N GLY A 716 10.67 39.72 -25.93
CA GLY A 716 9.76 39.19 -24.92
C GLY A 716 8.71 38.21 -25.43
N LEU A 717 8.90 37.61 -26.61
CA LEU A 717 7.97 36.61 -27.17
C LEU A 717 8.39 35.18 -26.84
N ARG A 718 7.42 34.28 -26.63
CA ARG A 718 7.67 32.83 -26.47
C ARG A 718 7.76 32.15 -27.84
N ILE A 719 8.94 31.65 -28.20
CA ILE A 719 9.26 31.14 -29.54
C ILE A 719 9.84 29.73 -29.48
N ASP A 720 9.34 28.84 -30.33
CA ASP A 720 9.89 27.51 -30.60
C ASP A 720 10.18 27.33 -32.11
N VAL A 721 11.01 26.35 -32.46
CA VAL A 721 11.57 26.18 -33.82
C VAL A 721 11.50 24.71 -34.22
N GLU A 722 11.01 24.43 -35.43
CA GLU A 722 11.07 23.11 -36.04
C GLU A 722 12.53 22.73 -36.36
N TYR A 723 12.97 21.54 -35.93
CA TYR A 723 14.34 21.04 -36.11
C TYR A 723 14.55 20.29 -37.42
N ASP A 724 13.45 19.90 -38.08
CA ASP A 724 13.43 19.19 -39.35
C ASP A 724 12.62 19.96 -40.40
N ASN A 725 13.31 20.66 -41.30
CA ASN A 725 12.67 21.42 -42.37
C ASN A 725 12.17 20.55 -43.55
N SER A 726 12.26 19.22 -43.45
CA SER A 726 11.56 18.30 -44.37
C SER A 726 10.09 18.09 -43.99
N VAL A 727 9.69 18.42 -42.76
CA VAL A 727 8.30 18.29 -42.30
C VAL A 727 7.39 19.19 -43.14
N ALA A 728 6.35 18.59 -43.75
CA ALA A 728 5.41 19.32 -44.58
C ALA A 728 4.71 20.42 -43.79
N HIS A 729 4.58 21.62 -44.38
CA HIS A 729 3.94 22.79 -43.75
C HIS A 729 2.55 22.48 -43.17
N ASP A 730 1.76 21.61 -43.82
CA ASP A 730 0.43 21.27 -43.33
C ASP A 730 0.48 20.35 -42.10
N ALA A 731 1.51 19.49 -41.96
CA ALA A 731 1.75 18.74 -40.73
C ALA A 731 2.17 19.67 -39.58
N VAL A 732 3.03 20.66 -39.83
CA VAL A 732 3.34 21.72 -38.86
C VAL A 732 2.08 22.50 -38.47
N ARG A 733 1.19 22.78 -39.43
CA ARG A 733 -0.09 23.48 -39.17
C ARG A 733 -1.05 22.64 -38.31
N VAL A 734 -1.08 21.32 -38.47
CA VAL A 734 -1.82 20.41 -37.59
C VAL A 734 -1.21 20.39 -36.20
N LEU A 735 0.11 20.16 -36.08
CA LEU A 735 0.84 20.17 -34.81
C LEU A 735 0.63 21.46 -34.01
N CYS A 736 0.70 22.61 -34.68
CA CYS A 736 0.49 23.90 -34.02
C CYS A 736 -0.96 24.11 -33.58
N LYS A 737 -1.95 23.53 -34.28
CA LYS A 737 -3.35 23.54 -33.82
C LYS A 737 -3.53 22.64 -32.59
N GLU A 738 -3.02 21.41 -32.63
CA GLU A 738 -3.09 20.45 -31.52
C GLU A 738 -2.40 20.97 -30.25
N ARG A 739 -1.32 21.74 -30.40
CA ARG A 739 -0.61 22.40 -29.27
C ARG A 739 -1.22 23.75 -28.85
N GLY A 740 -2.23 24.26 -29.55
CA GLY A 740 -2.85 25.58 -29.29
C GLY A 740 -1.98 26.79 -29.68
N ILE A 741 -0.90 26.58 -30.44
CA ILE A 741 0.05 27.64 -30.81
C ILE A 741 -0.65 28.63 -31.76
N PRO A 742 -0.65 29.96 -31.48
CA PRO A 742 -1.51 30.90 -32.18
C PRO A 742 -0.97 31.38 -33.54
N TRP A 743 0.34 31.30 -33.76
CA TRP A 743 1.04 31.81 -34.95
C TRP A 743 2.17 30.88 -35.42
N ILE A 744 2.34 30.80 -36.73
CA ILE A 744 3.46 30.13 -37.40
C ILE A 744 4.23 31.19 -38.20
N LEU A 745 5.56 31.19 -38.10
CA LEU A 745 6.45 32.00 -38.93
C LEU A 745 7.19 31.08 -39.91
N LEU A 746 6.71 31.04 -41.15
CA LEU A 746 7.28 30.24 -42.22
C LEU A 746 8.44 30.97 -42.89
N LEU A 747 9.62 30.36 -42.91
CA LEU A 747 10.79 30.82 -43.65
C LEU A 747 10.76 30.19 -45.05
N LYS A 748 10.58 31.02 -46.09
CA LYS A 748 10.51 30.57 -47.49
C LYS A 748 11.87 30.64 -48.20
N ALA A 749 12.60 31.72 -47.92
CA ALA A 749 13.93 32.00 -48.46
C ALA A 749 14.66 32.98 -47.53
N VAL A 750 15.94 33.24 -47.79
CA VAL A 750 16.73 34.24 -47.04
C VAL A 750 16.04 35.61 -47.12
N GLY A 751 15.69 36.18 -45.96
CA GLY A 751 15.00 37.48 -45.87
C GLY A 751 13.51 37.48 -46.22
N GLN A 752 12.92 36.36 -46.68
CA GLN A 752 11.49 36.25 -47.01
C GLN A 752 10.77 35.31 -46.06
N MET A 753 9.85 35.87 -45.27
CA MET A 753 9.12 35.16 -44.22
C MET A 753 7.62 35.41 -44.33
N GLN A 754 6.80 34.47 -43.86
CA GLN A 754 5.34 34.62 -43.83
C GLN A 754 4.80 34.28 -42.44
N LEU A 755 4.14 35.24 -41.79
CA LEU A 755 3.42 35.02 -40.54
C LEU A 755 2.00 34.53 -40.85
N ILE A 756 1.64 33.37 -40.32
CA ILE A 756 0.42 32.63 -40.62
C ILE A 756 -0.33 32.38 -39.30
N SER A 757 -1.62 32.71 -39.24
CA SER A 757 -2.45 32.33 -38.10
C SER A 757 -2.90 30.87 -38.20
N THR A 758 -2.90 30.16 -37.07
CA THR A 758 -3.41 28.79 -36.96
C THR A 758 -4.94 28.75 -36.90
N THR A 759 -5.54 29.70 -36.17
CA THR A 759 -6.99 29.82 -35.96
C THR A 759 -7.68 30.65 -37.05
N LYS A 760 -7.09 31.78 -37.48
CA LYS A 760 -7.68 32.66 -38.51
C LYS A 760 -7.10 32.38 -39.90
N ARG A 761 -7.83 32.73 -40.97
CA ARG A 761 -7.30 32.73 -42.36
C ARG A 761 -6.39 33.94 -42.66
N VAL A 762 -5.64 34.43 -41.67
CA VAL A 762 -4.74 35.58 -41.81
C VAL A 762 -3.34 35.11 -42.15
N ARG A 763 -2.75 35.69 -43.19
CA ARG A 763 -1.35 35.54 -43.60
C ARG A 763 -0.75 36.92 -43.88
N LYS A 764 0.50 37.15 -43.50
CA LYS A 764 1.22 38.41 -43.74
C LYS A 764 2.67 38.10 -44.15
N GLU A 765 3.09 38.57 -45.32
CA GLU A 765 4.49 38.53 -45.73
C GLU A 765 5.31 39.52 -44.88
N LEU A 766 6.55 39.15 -44.58
CA LEU A 766 7.48 39.89 -43.73
C LEU A 766 8.89 39.87 -44.34
N GLY A 767 9.48 41.06 -44.45
CA GLY A 767 10.92 41.24 -44.62
C GLY A 767 11.63 41.41 -43.28
N ASP A 768 12.96 41.29 -43.28
CA ASP A 768 13.76 41.23 -42.05
C ASP A 768 13.70 42.51 -41.19
N GLU A 769 13.70 43.68 -41.84
CA GLU A 769 13.73 45.01 -41.19
C GLU A 769 12.53 45.27 -40.25
N ASN A 770 11.35 44.77 -40.62
CA ASN A 770 10.09 45.03 -39.91
C ASN A 770 9.57 43.80 -39.13
N LEU A 771 10.37 42.73 -39.08
CA LEU A 771 10.01 41.46 -38.44
C LEU A 771 9.60 41.64 -36.97
N VAL A 772 10.50 42.15 -36.13
CA VAL A 772 10.28 42.23 -34.67
C VAL A 772 9.09 43.14 -34.35
N LYS A 773 9.05 44.35 -34.92
CA LYS A 773 7.93 45.29 -34.73
C LYS A 773 6.59 44.67 -35.11
N THR A 774 6.52 44.00 -36.27
CA THR A 774 5.27 43.43 -36.77
C THR A 774 4.80 42.23 -35.96
N VAL A 775 5.69 41.27 -35.66
CA VAL A 775 5.32 40.08 -34.89
C VAL A 775 4.95 40.46 -33.45
N CYS A 776 5.70 41.36 -32.80
CA CYS A 776 5.35 41.85 -31.47
C CYS A 776 4.00 42.59 -31.45
N SER A 777 3.71 43.44 -32.43
CA SER A 777 2.39 44.10 -32.54
C SER A 777 1.25 43.07 -32.65
N VAL A 778 1.37 42.12 -33.58
CA VAL A 778 0.34 41.12 -33.84
C VAL A 778 0.09 40.19 -32.64
N VAL A 779 1.15 39.78 -31.94
CA VAL A 779 1.05 38.92 -30.75
C VAL A 779 0.53 39.71 -29.54
N ARG A 780 1.05 40.91 -29.26
CA ARG A 780 0.63 41.73 -28.11
C ARG A 780 -0.83 42.15 -28.23
N SER A 781 -1.29 42.65 -29.39
CA SER A 781 -2.70 42.96 -29.58
C SER A 781 -3.64 41.75 -29.46
N ARG A 782 -3.14 40.50 -29.59
CA ARG A 782 -3.93 39.30 -29.25
C ARG A 782 -4.00 39.08 -27.74
N ARG A 783 -2.88 39.30 -27.02
CA ARG A 783 -2.82 39.23 -25.55
C ARG A 783 -3.71 40.29 -24.89
N ASP A 784 -3.66 41.52 -25.40
CA ASP A 784 -4.41 42.65 -24.84
C ASP A 784 -5.92 42.42 -25.06
N ARG A 785 -6.36 42.12 -26.29
CA ARG A 785 -7.77 41.73 -26.56
C ARG A 785 -8.25 40.50 -25.78
N PHE A 786 -7.36 39.57 -25.41
CA PHE A 786 -7.73 38.45 -24.54
C PHE A 786 -7.98 38.95 -23.11
N ARG A 787 -7.08 39.79 -22.58
CA ARG A 787 -7.22 40.44 -21.27
C ARG A 787 -8.46 41.33 -21.18
N ASP A 788 -8.72 42.11 -22.22
CA ASP A 788 -9.88 43.00 -22.29
C ASP A 788 -11.19 42.20 -22.36
N ARG A 789 -11.26 41.12 -23.15
CA ARG A 789 -12.42 40.21 -23.16
C ARG A 789 -12.70 39.51 -21.83
N GLN A 790 -11.68 39.28 -20.99
CA GLN A 790 -11.91 38.77 -19.65
C GLN A 790 -12.48 39.86 -18.72
N ARG A 791 -12.05 41.13 -18.89
CA ARG A 791 -12.59 42.29 -18.17
C ARG A 791 -14.02 42.67 -18.59
N ASP A 792 -14.31 42.66 -19.89
CA ASP A 792 -15.63 43.03 -20.42
C ASP A 792 -16.73 42.03 -20.01
N ARG A 793 -16.36 40.77 -19.73
CA ARG A 793 -17.25 39.75 -19.12
C ARG A 793 -17.57 40.03 -17.64
N GLN A 794 -16.97 41.05 -17.03
CA GLN A 794 -17.13 41.46 -15.62
C GLN A 794 -17.84 42.81 -15.48
N GLY A 795 -18.51 43.30 -16.55
CA GLY A 795 -19.34 44.50 -16.47
C GLY A 795 -20.48 44.36 -15.45
N PRO A 796 -20.93 45.46 -14.82
CA PRO A 796 -21.90 45.38 -13.73
C PRO A 796 -23.27 44.93 -14.24
N ASN A 797 -23.86 43.97 -13.54
CA ASN A 797 -25.30 43.73 -13.63
C ASN A 797 -26.04 44.93 -13.02
N ASN A 798 -26.44 45.88 -13.88
CA ASN A 798 -27.43 46.88 -13.53
C ASN A 798 -28.78 46.18 -13.34
N THR A 799 -29.13 45.89 -12.09
CA THR A 799 -30.50 45.63 -11.65
C THR A 799 -30.80 46.58 -10.49
N ASP A 800 -31.68 47.54 -10.73
CA ASP A 800 -32.15 48.50 -9.72
C ASP A 800 -32.74 47.78 -8.48
N PRO A 801 -32.63 48.39 -7.28
CA PRO A 801 -33.17 47.82 -6.05
C PRO A 801 -34.70 48.04 -5.98
N GLY A 802 -35.45 47.15 -6.64
CA GLY A 802 -36.91 47.06 -6.55
C GLY A 802 -37.36 46.05 -5.48
N SER A 803 -38.04 46.54 -4.45
CA SER A 803 -38.71 45.81 -3.36
C SER A 803 -39.22 44.39 -3.70
N GLY A 804 -38.83 43.40 -2.88
CA GLY A 804 -39.36 42.04 -2.95
C GLY A 804 -38.77 41.13 -1.87
N SER A 805 -39.34 41.15 -0.67
CA SER A 805 -39.14 40.10 0.32
C SER A 805 -40.00 38.90 -0.08
N GLU A 806 -39.40 37.78 -0.49
CA GLU A 806 -40.13 36.53 -0.65
C GLU A 806 -39.21 35.32 -0.43
N ASP A 807 -39.80 34.35 0.27
CA ASP A 807 -39.17 33.29 1.02
C ASP A 807 -38.36 32.27 0.20
N ILE A 808 -37.32 31.71 0.83
CA ILE A 808 -36.61 30.53 0.31
C ILE A 808 -37.30 29.28 0.85
N ASP A 809 -38.47 28.95 0.31
CA ASP A 809 -39.04 27.61 0.37
C ASP A 809 -39.98 27.34 -0.83
N ASP A 810 -40.28 26.06 -1.06
CA ASP A 810 -41.10 25.51 -2.15
C ASP A 810 -40.63 25.73 -3.61
N PHE A 811 -40.01 24.69 -4.17
CA PHE A 811 -40.18 24.35 -5.60
C PHE A 811 -40.43 22.85 -5.81
N LYS A 812 -41.64 22.41 -5.47
CA LYS A 812 -42.24 21.19 -6.02
C LYS A 812 -43.23 21.56 -7.14
N SER A 813 -42.89 21.29 -8.40
CA SER A 813 -43.74 20.53 -9.34
C SER A 813 -43.32 20.67 -10.82
N SER A 814 -43.53 19.57 -11.55
CA SER A 814 -43.78 19.48 -13.00
C SER A 814 -42.81 20.16 -14.00
N ARG A 815 -42.04 19.31 -14.69
CA ARG A 815 -42.43 18.87 -16.04
C ARG A 815 -41.83 17.51 -16.38
N GLU A 816 -42.72 16.55 -16.64
CA GLU A 816 -42.33 15.22 -17.11
C GLU A 816 -41.85 15.27 -18.56
N VAL A 817 -40.71 14.65 -18.84
CA VAL A 817 -40.36 14.21 -20.21
C VAL A 817 -40.36 12.69 -20.18
N LYS A 818 -41.25 12.09 -20.98
CA LYS A 818 -41.46 10.64 -21.03
C LYS A 818 -40.18 9.92 -21.44
N ALA A 819 -39.70 9.03 -20.57
CA ALA A 819 -38.73 8.01 -20.93
C ALA A 819 -39.48 6.69 -21.16
N ASP A 820 -39.61 6.29 -22.43
CA ASP A 820 -40.24 5.01 -22.76
C ASP A 820 -39.46 3.84 -22.17
N LYS A 821 -40.17 2.98 -21.43
CA LYS A 821 -39.72 1.65 -21.02
C LYS A 821 -40.46 0.62 -21.85
N THR A 822 -39.73 -0.21 -22.60
CA THR A 822 -40.19 -1.55 -22.98
C THR A 822 -39.09 -2.57 -22.67
N PRO A 823 -39.46 -3.79 -22.24
CA PRO A 823 -38.51 -4.74 -21.66
C PRO A 823 -37.87 -5.66 -22.70
N MET A 824 -36.62 -6.05 -22.47
CA MET A 824 -36.01 -7.17 -23.18
C MET A 824 -36.49 -8.50 -22.60
N ALA A 825 -37.09 -9.35 -23.44
CA ALA A 825 -37.19 -10.78 -23.20
C ALA A 825 -36.17 -11.52 -24.10
N VAL A 826 -35.68 -12.66 -23.61
CA VAL A 826 -34.58 -13.44 -24.18
C VAL A 826 -35.05 -14.33 -25.33
N HIS A 827 -34.26 -14.47 -26.40
CA HIS A 827 -33.92 -15.77 -27.02
C HIS A 827 -32.70 -15.64 -27.95
N ALA A 828 -32.13 -16.77 -28.36
CA ALA A 828 -30.68 -16.91 -28.57
C ALA A 828 -30.21 -17.13 -30.02
N ASN A 829 -28.88 -17.00 -30.16
CA ASN A 829 -28.00 -17.54 -31.20
C ASN A 829 -27.66 -16.69 -32.44
N VAL A 830 -26.39 -16.87 -32.86
CA VAL A 830 -25.68 -16.31 -34.03
C VAL A 830 -25.35 -14.80 -33.94
N VAL A 831 -24.12 -14.49 -33.51
CA VAL A 831 -23.53 -13.14 -33.67
C VAL A 831 -22.46 -13.19 -34.76
N VAL A 832 -22.77 -12.60 -35.91
CA VAL A 832 -21.76 -12.13 -36.88
C VAL A 832 -21.40 -10.70 -36.50
N LEU A 833 -20.17 -10.46 -36.02
CA LEU A 833 -19.70 -9.11 -35.70
C LEU A 833 -19.22 -8.37 -36.95
N GLU A 834 -20.15 -7.81 -37.73
CA GLU A 834 -19.82 -6.62 -38.52
C GLU A 834 -19.76 -5.40 -37.60
N SER A 835 -18.55 -4.84 -37.41
CA SER A 835 -18.38 -3.54 -36.77
C SER A 835 -17.60 -2.59 -37.70
N THR A 836 -18.33 -1.65 -38.28
CA THR A 836 -17.81 -0.62 -39.19
C THR A 836 -17.35 0.61 -38.40
N PHE A 837 -16.14 0.56 -37.87
CA PHE A 837 -15.49 1.74 -37.28
C PHE A 837 -14.88 2.64 -38.36
N ARG A 838 -15.20 3.94 -38.34
CA ARG A 838 -14.44 4.97 -39.07
C ARG A 838 -13.10 5.17 -38.36
N ALA A 839 -12.00 4.94 -39.08
CA ALA A 839 -10.65 5.23 -38.58
C ALA A 839 -10.14 6.54 -39.20
N ASP A 840 -10.04 7.60 -38.40
CA ASP A 840 -9.21 8.75 -38.72
C ASP A 840 -7.83 8.56 -38.08
N ALA A 841 -6.82 8.34 -38.92
CA ALA A 841 -5.37 8.42 -38.65
C ALA A 841 -4.78 7.78 -37.36
N VAL A 842 -5.45 6.81 -36.72
CA VAL A 842 -4.82 6.01 -35.65
C VAL A 842 -3.75 5.10 -36.25
N ASN A 843 -2.57 5.11 -35.63
CA ASN A 843 -1.39 4.35 -36.06
C ASN A 843 -1.76 2.84 -36.17
N VAL A 844 -1.48 2.22 -37.32
CA VAL A 844 -1.86 0.81 -37.60
C VAL A 844 -1.36 -0.17 -36.52
N ARG A 845 -0.24 0.16 -35.87
CA ARG A 845 0.32 -0.59 -34.73
C ARG A 845 -0.57 -0.54 -33.47
N GLU A 846 -1.27 0.57 -33.24
CA GLU A 846 -2.16 0.73 -32.08
C GLU A 846 -3.49 0.01 -32.27
N CYS A 847 -4.10 0.08 -33.46
CA CYS A 847 -5.24 -0.79 -33.78
C CYS A 847 -4.88 -2.27 -33.58
N SER A 848 -3.71 -2.71 -34.09
CA SER A 848 -3.25 -4.09 -33.89
C SER A 848 -3.10 -4.47 -32.41
N ARG A 849 -2.45 -3.61 -31.59
CA ARG A 849 -2.32 -3.81 -30.12
C ARG A 849 -3.67 -3.82 -29.40
N PHE A 850 -4.62 -2.99 -29.82
CA PHE A 850 -5.94 -2.91 -29.19
C PHE A 850 -6.79 -4.15 -29.50
N THR A 851 -6.77 -4.61 -30.76
CA THR A 851 -7.43 -5.87 -31.16
C THR A 851 -6.79 -7.08 -30.47
N GLN A 852 -5.45 -7.12 -30.32
CA GLN A 852 -4.75 -8.14 -29.52
C GLN A 852 -5.19 -8.15 -28.06
N LYS A 853 -5.28 -6.99 -27.39
CA LYS A 853 -5.75 -6.88 -26.00
C LYS A 853 -7.21 -7.30 -25.84
N ALA A 854 -8.10 -6.84 -26.73
CA ALA A 854 -9.51 -7.22 -26.71
C ALA A 854 -9.69 -8.75 -26.86
N PHE A 855 -8.95 -9.36 -27.80
CA PHE A 855 -8.95 -10.80 -28.00
C PHE A 855 -8.39 -11.57 -26.78
N GLN A 856 -7.29 -11.11 -26.18
CA GLN A 856 -6.75 -11.70 -24.94
C GLN A 856 -7.77 -11.66 -23.79
N VAL A 857 -8.47 -10.54 -23.59
CA VAL A 857 -9.41 -10.37 -22.48
C VAL A 857 -10.68 -11.21 -22.66
N GLN A 858 -11.27 -11.26 -23.86
CA GLN A 858 -12.44 -12.12 -24.10
C GLN A 858 -12.09 -13.61 -24.09
N PHE A 859 -11.00 -14.03 -24.75
CA PHE A 859 -10.69 -15.46 -24.88
C PHE A 859 -10.28 -16.10 -23.55
N ARG A 860 -9.62 -15.35 -22.67
CA ARG A 860 -9.26 -15.79 -21.31
C ARG A 860 -10.47 -15.94 -20.37
N ASN A 861 -11.56 -15.22 -20.66
CA ASN A 861 -12.73 -15.15 -19.79
C ASN A 861 -13.93 -15.98 -20.25
N GLN A 862 -13.96 -16.54 -21.46
CA GLN A 862 -15.19 -17.13 -22.02
C GLN A 862 -15.13 -18.52 -22.68
N LEU A 863 -13.96 -19.11 -23.04
CA LEU A 863 -13.99 -20.30 -23.94
C LEU A 863 -13.17 -21.56 -23.63
N VAL A 864 -12.15 -21.60 -22.76
CA VAL A 864 -11.52 -22.90 -22.40
C VAL A 864 -10.89 -22.93 -20.99
N PRO A 865 -11.40 -23.74 -20.04
CA PRO A 865 -10.64 -24.19 -18.87
C PRO A 865 -9.62 -25.27 -19.29
N ASN A 866 -8.49 -25.37 -18.59
CA ASN A 866 -7.47 -26.43 -18.76
C ASN A 866 -6.66 -26.41 -20.08
N ARG A 867 -6.23 -25.23 -20.56
CA ARG A 867 -5.18 -25.11 -21.58
C ARG A 867 -4.11 -24.10 -21.15
N GLU A 868 -2.84 -24.50 -21.18
CA GLU A 868 -1.72 -23.58 -20.97
C GLU A 868 -1.43 -22.75 -22.22
N VAL A 869 -1.42 -21.43 -22.04
CA VAL A 869 -1.06 -20.46 -23.07
C VAL A 869 0.43 -20.18 -22.95
N ILE A 870 1.23 -20.81 -23.80
CA ILE A 870 2.69 -20.82 -23.68
C ILE A 870 3.35 -19.57 -24.24
N CYS A 871 2.82 -18.98 -25.32
CA CYS A 871 3.38 -17.76 -25.90
C CYS A 871 2.28 -16.81 -26.42
N CYS A 872 2.39 -15.53 -26.06
CA CYS A 872 1.44 -14.46 -26.42
C CYS A 872 2.13 -13.36 -27.23
N GLY A 873 1.45 -12.90 -28.29
CA GLY A 873 1.99 -12.02 -29.33
C GLY A 873 2.91 -10.88 -28.87
N LEU A 874 4.18 -11.00 -29.23
CA LEU A 874 5.20 -9.95 -29.17
C LEU A 874 5.54 -9.45 -30.59
N PRO A 875 5.92 -8.18 -30.77
CA PRO A 875 6.60 -7.73 -31.97
C PRO A 875 7.91 -8.51 -32.18
N PHE A 876 8.29 -8.69 -33.45
CA PHE A 876 9.25 -9.72 -33.88
C PHE A 876 10.64 -9.70 -33.21
N LEU A 877 11.08 -8.53 -32.73
CA LEU A 877 12.37 -8.36 -32.06
C LEU A 877 12.38 -8.96 -30.64
N ASP A 878 11.25 -8.94 -29.95
CA ASP A 878 11.16 -9.28 -28.52
C ASP A 878 11.01 -10.79 -28.26
N MET A 879 10.55 -11.59 -29.23
CA MET A 879 10.40 -13.04 -29.04
C MET A 879 11.74 -13.72 -28.70
N ARG A 880 12.85 -13.27 -29.30
CA ARG A 880 14.18 -13.86 -29.06
C ARG A 880 14.72 -13.53 -27.67
N VAL A 881 14.37 -12.35 -27.14
CA VAL A 881 14.71 -11.94 -25.77
C VAL A 881 13.83 -12.68 -24.76
N ALA A 882 12.52 -12.73 -25.00
CA ALA A 882 11.56 -13.42 -24.14
C ALA A 882 11.88 -14.92 -23.99
N LEU A 883 12.20 -15.62 -25.09
CA LEU A 883 12.57 -17.04 -25.04
C LEU A 883 13.88 -17.29 -24.28
N ASN A 884 14.90 -16.44 -24.44
CA ASN A 884 16.15 -16.57 -23.69
C ASN A 884 15.94 -16.33 -22.18
N VAL A 885 15.24 -15.25 -21.82
CA VAL A 885 14.93 -14.91 -20.42
C VAL A 885 14.07 -16.00 -19.76
N PHE A 886 13.09 -16.57 -20.48
CA PHE A 886 12.23 -17.63 -19.94
C PHE A 886 12.96 -18.97 -19.76
N TYR A 887 14.06 -19.20 -20.52
CA TYR A 887 14.91 -20.38 -20.39
C TYR A 887 15.90 -20.26 -19.23
N GLU A 888 16.45 -19.06 -18.96
CA GLU A 888 17.27 -18.80 -17.76
C GLU A 888 16.46 -18.90 -16.46
N LEU A 889 15.15 -18.65 -16.51
CA LEU A 889 14.25 -18.68 -15.35
C LEU A 889 13.63 -20.07 -15.04
N ASN A 890 13.90 -21.11 -15.84
CA ASN A 890 13.33 -22.46 -15.64
C ASN A 890 14.41 -23.56 -15.63
N PRO A 891 14.66 -24.26 -14.50
CA PRO A 891 15.85 -25.09 -14.33
C PRO A 891 15.79 -26.51 -14.94
N ALA A 892 14.88 -26.81 -15.87
CA ALA A 892 14.69 -28.14 -16.47
C ALA A 892 14.84 -28.18 -18.01
N PRO A 893 16.06 -28.00 -18.56
CA PRO A 893 16.29 -27.86 -20.01
C PRO A 893 16.25 -29.16 -20.85
N GLN A 894 15.81 -30.28 -20.28
CA GLN A 894 15.92 -31.62 -20.88
C GLN A 894 14.64 -32.18 -21.52
N ASP A 895 13.46 -31.59 -21.26
CA ASP A 895 12.21 -32.08 -21.84
C ASP A 895 12.15 -31.85 -23.36
N SER A 896 11.90 -32.93 -24.11
CA SER A 896 11.91 -32.98 -25.57
C SER A 896 10.81 -32.10 -26.19
N ARG A 897 9.71 -31.88 -25.47
CA ARG A 897 8.57 -31.04 -25.86
C ARG A 897 9.01 -29.59 -26.12
N TRP A 898 9.88 -29.04 -25.27
CA TRP A 898 10.39 -27.67 -25.42
C TRP A 898 11.39 -27.52 -26.57
N ARG A 899 12.18 -28.57 -26.84
CA ARG A 899 13.14 -28.57 -27.95
C ARG A 899 12.42 -28.59 -29.30
N GLN A 900 11.31 -29.32 -29.42
CA GLN A 900 10.43 -29.30 -30.60
C GLN A 900 9.67 -27.97 -30.75
N MET A 901 9.17 -27.39 -29.65
CA MET A 901 8.56 -26.05 -29.68
C MET A 901 9.52 -25.00 -30.23
N ARG A 902 10.81 -25.07 -29.85
CA ARG A 902 11.84 -24.17 -30.36
C ARG A 902 12.05 -24.31 -31.87
N GLU A 903 12.23 -25.54 -32.39
CA GLU A 903 12.35 -25.78 -33.84
C GLU A 903 11.10 -25.27 -34.60
N LEU A 904 9.89 -25.45 -34.05
CA LEU A 904 8.65 -24.95 -34.63
C LEU A 904 8.62 -23.41 -34.70
N VAL A 905 8.98 -22.72 -33.61
CA VAL A 905 8.99 -21.26 -33.54
C VAL A 905 10.07 -20.66 -34.45
N GLU A 906 11.30 -21.21 -34.46
CA GLU A 906 12.38 -20.78 -35.36
C GLU A 906 12.00 -20.98 -36.85
N THR A 907 11.26 -22.05 -37.18
CA THR A 907 10.76 -22.30 -38.55
C THR A 907 9.66 -21.29 -38.95
N LEU A 908 8.70 -21.01 -38.05
CA LEU A 908 7.66 -20.00 -38.27
C LEU A 908 8.25 -18.58 -38.39
N GLN A 909 9.40 -18.33 -37.75
CA GLN A 909 10.13 -17.07 -37.83
C GLN A 909 10.64 -16.78 -39.25
N HIS A 910 11.14 -17.79 -39.97
CA HIS A 910 11.57 -17.60 -41.36
C HIS A 910 10.40 -17.25 -42.31
N TYR A 911 9.20 -17.77 -42.02
CA TYR A 911 8.02 -17.58 -42.88
C TYR A 911 7.30 -16.24 -42.66
N THR A 912 7.48 -15.61 -41.50
CA THR A 912 6.78 -14.38 -41.10
C THR A 912 7.61 -13.10 -41.22
N ALA A 913 8.92 -13.20 -41.41
CA ALA A 913 9.83 -12.06 -41.61
C ALA A 913 9.38 -11.08 -42.73
N ASN A 914 8.63 -11.58 -43.73
CA ASN A 914 8.11 -10.80 -44.86
C ASN A 914 6.64 -10.32 -44.71
N ARG A 915 6.00 -10.46 -43.53
CA ARG A 915 4.59 -10.05 -43.31
C ARG A 915 4.41 -9.22 -42.03
N VAL A 916 4.46 -7.90 -42.20
CA VAL A 916 4.54 -6.88 -41.12
C VAL A 916 3.36 -6.87 -40.13
N ASN A 917 2.18 -7.41 -40.49
CA ASN A 917 0.93 -7.33 -39.71
C ASN A 917 0.30 -8.71 -39.39
N ALA A 918 1.11 -9.72 -39.06
CA ALA A 918 0.62 -11.04 -38.62
C ALA A 918 1.06 -11.34 -37.18
N SER A 919 0.15 -11.88 -36.37
CA SER A 919 0.41 -12.38 -35.01
C SER A 919 0.11 -13.86 -34.92
N ILE A 920 0.98 -14.65 -34.29
CA ILE A 920 0.80 -16.08 -34.09
C ILE A 920 0.67 -16.36 -32.59
N PHE A 921 -0.33 -17.15 -32.22
CA PHE A 921 -0.52 -17.69 -30.88
C PHE A 921 -0.31 -19.20 -30.92
N VAL A 922 0.47 -19.71 -29.98
CA VAL A 922 0.78 -21.14 -29.87
C VAL A 922 0.25 -21.66 -28.53
N PHE A 923 -0.65 -22.64 -28.60
CA PHE A 923 -1.24 -23.30 -27.45
C PHE A 923 -0.72 -24.74 -27.38
N SER A 924 -0.29 -25.20 -26.20
CA SER A 924 -0.06 -26.63 -25.98
C SER A 924 -1.36 -27.27 -25.53
N LEU A 925 -1.61 -28.48 -26.04
CA LEU A 925 -2.66 -29.37 -25.59
C LEU A 925 -2.03 -30.51 -24.78
N PRO A 926 -2.79 -31.17 -23.88
CA PRO A 926 -2.23 -32.20 -23.00
C PRO A 926 -1.52 -33.34 -23.76
N ASP A 927 -2.09 -33.75 -24.89
CA ASP A 927 -1.74 -34.92 -25.70
C ASP A 927 -0.72 -34.63 -26.83
N ASP A 928 0.37 -33.90 -26.52
CA ASP A 928 1.49 -33.58 -27.43
C ASP A 928 1.05 -32.97 -28.78
N ARG A 929 0.00 -32.14 -28.71
CA ARG A 929 -0.51 -31.36 -29.83
C ARG A 929 -0.30 -29.88 -29.60
N PHE A 930 0.08 -29.18 -30.66
CA PHE A 930 0.17 -27.72 -30.66
C PHE A 930 -0.94 -27.16 -31.53
N GLU A 931 -1.62 -26.12 -31.04
CA GLU A 931 -2.62 -25.40 -31.81
C GLU A 931 -2.12 -23.99 -32.13
N LEU A 932 -2.03 -23.70 -33.43
CA LEU A 932 -1.60 -22.41 -33.95
C LEU A 932 -2.82 -21.58 -34.33
N VAL A 933 -2.89 -20.35 -33.83
CA VAL A 933 -3.88 -19.35 -34.26
C VAL A 933 -3.15 -18.15 -34.87
N PHE A 934 -3.40 -17.93 -36.15
CA PHE A 934 -2.88 -16.80 -36.92
C PHE A 934 -3.94 -15.70 -36.95
N LEU A 935 -3.57 -14.50 -36.48
CA LEU A 935 -4.34 -13.27 -36.61
C LEU A 935 -3.63 -12.35 -37.60
N GLN A 936 -4.28 -12.04 -38.72
CA GLN A 936 -3.77 -11.07 -39.70
C GLN A 936 -4.78 -9.94 -39.88
N THR A 937 -4.36 -8.70 -39.68
CA THR A 937 -5.18 -7.52 -39.95
C THR A 937 -4.86 -6.96 -41.34
N ALA A 938 -5.91 -6.74 -42.13
CA ALA A 938 -5.82 -6.01 -43.40
C ALA A 938 -6.67 -4.74 -43.33
N VAL A 939 -6.09 -3.61 -43.72
CA VAL A 939 -6.78 -2.32 -43.79
C VAL A 939 -6.98 -1.99 -45.27
N GLN A 940 -8.21 -1.71 -45.68
CA GLN A 940 -8.55 -1.37 -47.06
C GLN A 940 -9.48 -0.14 -47.04
N GLY A 941 -8.90 1.03 -47.28
CA GLY A 941 -9.55 2.31 -46.98
C GLY A 941 -9.89 2.41 -45.48
N ASN A 942 -11.03 3.04 -45.15
CA ASN A 942 -11.46 3.25 -43.77
C ASN A 942 -12.10 2.00 -43.11
N ARG A 943 -11.82 0.78 -43.61
CA ARG A 943 -12.31 -0.48 -43.01
C ARG A 943 -11.14 -1.43 -42.71
N SER A 944 -11.13 -1.96 -41.49
CA SER A 944 -10.19 -2.99 -41.04
C SER A 944 -10.88 -4.34 -41.01
N LYS A 945 -10.30 -5.37 -41.63
CA LYS A 945 -10.74 -6.78 -41.52
C LYS A 945 -9.70 -7.58 -40.74
N LEU A 946 -10.16 -8.31 -39.73
CA LEU A 946 -9.37 -9.29 -38.98
C LEU A 946 -9.61 -10.67 -39.56
N PHE A 947 -8.54 -11.32 -40.04
CA PHE A 947 -8.57 -12.69 -40.49
C PHE A 947 -8.01 -13.60 -39.39
N VAL A 948 -8.82 -14.55 -38.95
CA VAL A 948 -8.45 -15.60 -37.98
C VAL A 948 -8.31 -16.91 -38.74
N ARG A 949 -7.14 -17.57 -38.64
CA ARG A 949 -6.95 -18.96 -39.08
C ARG A 949 -6.44 -19.80 -37.93
N LYS A 950 -6.98 -21.02 -37.79
CA LYS A 950 -6.67 -21.95 -36.71
C LYS A 950 -6.24 -23.29 -37.31
N LYS A 951 -5.13 -23.85 -36.84
CA LYS A 951 -4.62 -25.15 -37.29
C LYS A 951 -4.04 -25.92 -36.12
N SER A 952 -4.38 -27.20 -36.01
CA SER A 952 -3.86 -28.11 -34.98
C SER A 952 -2.80 -29.02 -35.59
N LEU A 953 -1.71 -29.22 -34.87
CA LEU A 953 -0.54 -30.01 -35.23
C LEU A 953 -0.33 -31.11 -34.18
N LYS A 954 0.01 -32.32 -34.62
CA LYS A 954 0.57 -33.37 -33.75
C LYS A 954 2.09 -33.27 -33.80
N ALA A 955 2.75 -33.40 -32.65
CA ALA A 955 4.17 -33.69 -32.63
C ALA A 955 4.40 -35.12 -33.16
N GLU A 956 5.08 -35.25 -34.30
CA GLU A 956 5.48 -36.56 -34.79
C GLU A 956 6.68 -37.09 -34.00
N SER A 957 6.54 -38.28 -33.41
CA SER A 957 7.65 -38.99 -32.80
C SER A 957 8.63 -39.44 -33.88
N ARG A 958 9.92 -39.11 -33.73
CA ARG A 958 10.96 -39.58 -34.66
C ARG A 958 11.03 -41.11 -34.64
N GLY A 959 10.55 -41.73 -35.71
CA GLY A 959 10.80 -43.14 -35.99
C GLY A 959 12.30 -43.44 -36.11
N SER A 960 12.71 -44.62 -35.70
CA SER A 960 14.11 -45.06 -35.65
C SER A 960 14.68 -45.37 -37.05
N LYS A 961 15.08 -44.34 -37.80
CA LYS A 961 16.15 -44.39 -38.82
C LYS A 961 16.55 -42.97 -39.26
N GLY A 962 17.85 -42.70 -39.22
CA GLY A 962 18.40 -41.34 -39.32
C GLY A 962 18.33 -40.72 -40.71
N SER A 963 17.24 -40.03 -41.03
CA SER A 963 17.24 -38.98 -42.06
C SER A 963 16.63 -37.70 -41.51
N LYS A 964 17.36 -36.58 -41.60
CA LYS A 964 16.80 -35.25 -41.37
C LYS A 964 15.95 -34.88 -42.59
N LYS A 965 14.68 -35.29 -42.64
CA LYS A 965 13.71 -34.56 -43.47
C LYS A 965 13.53 -33.19 -42.83
N ALA A 966 13.97 -32.15 -43.54
CA ALA A 966 13.58 -30.79 -43.20
C ALA A 966 12.05 -30.70 -43.29
N ILE A 967 11.45 -30.08 -42.28
CA ILE A 967 10.00 -29.94 -42.16
C ILE A 967 9.53 -29.03 -43.31
N ASP A 968 8.70 -29.55 -44.22
CA ASP A 968 8.20 -28.78 -45.37
C ASP A 968 7.16 -27.74 -44.91
N PRO A 969 7.48 -26.42 -44.92
CA PRO A 969 6.61 -25.40 -44.36
C PRO A 969 5.30 -25.22 -45.16
N SER A 970 5.25 -25.67 -46.41
CA SER A 970 4.05 -25.53 -47.25
C SER A 970 2.88 -26.34 -46.70
N SER A 971 3.15 -27.49 -46.07
CA SER A 971 2.14 -28.33 -45.40
C SER A 971 1.54 -27.70 -44.14
N TYR A 972 2.16 -26.64 -43.58
CA TYR A 972 1.73 -25.96 -42.36
C TYR A 972 0.76 -24.79 -42.62
N LEU A 973 0.58 -24.35 -43.87
CA LEU A 973 -0.42 -23.35 -44.29
C LEU A 973 -1.87 -23.87 -44.40
#